data_AF-A0A1B8Y9H5-F1
#
_entry.id   AF-A0A1B8Y9H5-F1
#
_cell.length_a   1.000
_cell.length_b   1.000
_cell.length_c   1.000
_cell.angle_alpha   90.00
_cell.angle_beta   90.00
_cell.angle_gamma   90.00
#
_symmetry.space_group_name_H-M   'P 1'
#
loop_
_entity.id
_entity.type
_entity.pdbx_description
1 polymer ?
#
loop_
_entity_poly.entity_id
_entity_poly.type
_entity_poly.pdbx_seq_one_letter_code
_entity_poly.pdbx_strand_id
1 'polypeptide(L)'
;MTKGSKPTKFKGIPVAPISGRKGIWVIKVTLPIGVLVFEGKLISPVAGPEGEWIIETEQPTLPVLYVGGPYDVTSLGKEFITAFLQNHNPKEVPQLELFLTGTTPDTTVTVTVSQSNFQKTLKVGKDETISVPITEPVEMQGTGRSPRSVVIKSDSEITIVSSNYKYASGDTALLYPVQRLGREYYVFTPPFGPGSAFKEFAVVAYDKATTVDVDVTGAINFDGKDYPKGSRLTLSLEPFQAVQFQSPDDLTGTKVVSQYPVVVLSGHTCSKKYGDCDHVYEQLLPVPSWGSAFFIPPLSFQTKADFVFVVASEDTTINYQSGKETGKKNVKAGESTQFEITQTSPLSLDASKNIQVFLYGAGGTSKGQLFGTFLTSIAAITSFGSAYQIIGQERYETNFAVFIVKTSDRAQLRFDRKPLQGLKWKAFPGSEYSWAEYDYGRKFASHLVEHSSSSFGLLSIGYSPSTSYASLAPIIRDLYQEQAKNEVQAFLFYIFFYIFYIEFSLQTGVTEPDECSDVICRIEETCKIKNGQGICEPNYVGTCWGWGDPHYSTFDGKKFDFQGTCSYILTQYAGNDTGLQPFSIMEKNENRGNKVVSYVRHVTIEVYGHKITMKKGESPKVRVDGVLQNLPVTLEGGKIKIIRSGKTALLITDFDLRASYDWNWHVIVKLPSSYHGLTTGLCGNLNKDPADDMFIEGNVPAASITEWAKSYRLNDQDPFCSDACVGQCPSCDESLKNQYRGEKSCGMITDSNGPFKECQSTIDSENFYSSCIYDVCMNGGAKVFLCQALNAYATECRKENINVANWTTAAGC
;
A
#
# COMPACT_ATOMS: atom_id res chain seq x y z
N MET A 1 10.46 10.85 -20.11
CA MET A 1 9.85 11.31 -21.39
C MET A 1 9.46 10.10 -22.22
N THR A 2 8.22 10.02 -22.72
CA THR A 2 7.81 9.04 -23.75
C THR A 2 7.75 9.73 -25.11
N LYS A 3 8.60 9.34 -26.07
CA LYS A 3 8.54 9.83 -27.45
C LYS A 3 8.13 8.69 -28.38
N GLY A 4 6.82 8.52 -28.56
CA GLY A 4 6.22 7.51 -29.42
C GLY A 4 6.43 6.07 -28.93
N SER A 5 6.41 5.11 -29.86
CA SER A 5 6.55 3.66 -29.66
C SER A 5 7.92 3.18 -29.15
N LYS A 6 8.76 4.09 -28.61
CA LYS A 6 10.08 3.80 -28.07
C LYS A 6 10.03 3.82 -26.54
N PRO A 7 10.79 2.96 -25.84
CA PRO A 7 10.68 2.89 -24.40
C PRO A 7 11.21 4.16 -23.70
N THR A 8 10.71 4.40 -22.49
CA THR A 8 10.96 5.60 -21.69
C THR A 8 12.36 5.58 -21.11
N LYS A 9 13.11 6.68 -21.28
CA LYS A 9 14.40 6.86 -20.59
C LYS A 9 14.29 7.71 -19.32
N PHE A 10 15.03 7.30 -18.29
CA PHE A 10 15.18 7.97 -16.99
C PHE A 10 16.58 7.75 -16.41
N LYS A 11 16.95 8.48 -15.35
CA LYS A 11 18.19 8.26 -14.60
C LYS A 11 17.91 7.43 -13.34
N GLY A 12 18.88 6.62 -12.92
CA GLY A 12 18.86 5.95 -11.63
C GLY A 12 20.09 5.07 -11.42
N ILE A 13 20.25 4.56 -10.21
CA ILE A 13 21.39 3.72 -9.81
C ILE A 13 20.99 2.25 -9.97
N PRO A 14 21.73 1.43 -10.75
CA PRO A 14 21.49 -0.01 -10.84
C PRO A 14 21.78 -0.70 -9.52
N VAL A 15 20.83 -1.49 -9.01
CA VAL A 15 20.97 -2.25 -7.76
C VAL A 15 21.29 -3.71 -8.07
N ALA A 16 20.41 -4.37 -8.82
CA ALA A 16 20.48 -5.79 -9.13
C ALA A 16 19.76 -6.07 -10.46
N PRO A 17 20.27 -6.96 -11.33
CA PRO A 17 19.46 -7.58 -12.38
C PRO A 17 18.14 -8.15 -11.86
N ILE A 18 17.07 -8.05 -12.65
CA ILE A 18 15.84 -8.79 -12.39
C ILE A 18 16.04 -10.18 -12.99
N SER A 19 15.96 -11.21 -12.15
CA SER A 19 16.11 -12.57 -12.62
C SER A 19 15.03 -12.91 -13.66
N GLY A 20 15.30 -13.89 -14.52
CA GLY A 20 14.40 -14.29 -15.61
C GLY A 20 14.19 -13.25 -16.73
N ARG A 21 14.43 -11.95 -16.48
CA ARG A 21 14.25 -10.86 -17.45
C ARG A 21 15.61 -10.37 -17.98
N LYS A 22 16.08 -11.01 -19.05
CA LYS A 22 17.42 -10.76 -19.62
C LYS A 22 17.67 -9.28 -19.94
N GLY A 23 18.58 -8.69 -19.18
CA GLY A 23 19.02 -7.30 -19.33
C GLY A 23 18.22 -6.28 -18.52
N ILE A 24 17.17 -6.67 -17.80
CA ILE A 24 16.37 -5.74 -16.97
C ILE A 24 16.98 -5.69 -15.58
N TRP A 25 16.98 -4.51 -14.95
CA TRP A 25 17.54 -4.28 -13.63
C TRP A 25 16.54 -3.56 -12.72
N VAL A 26 16.67 -3.83 -11.42
CA VAL A 26 16.16 -3.09 -10.28
C VAL A 26 16.96 -1.79 -10.17
N ILE A 27 16.27 -0.66 -10.29
CA ILE A 27 16.86 0.68 -10.34
C ILE A 27 16.37 1.49 -9.16
N LYS A 28 17.30 1.99 -8.35
CA LYS A 28 17.05 2.96 -7.29
C LYS A 28 16.99 4.36 -7.87
N VAL A 29 15.92 5.10 -7.60
CA VAL A 29 15.73 6.50 -8.04
C VAL A 29 15.38 7.34 -6.82
N THR A 30 16.24 8.31 -6.49
CA THR A 30 15.98 9.29 -5.44
C THR A 30 15.05 10.37 -5.97
N LEU A 31 13.89 10.56 -5.34
CA LEU A 31 12.91 11.59 -5.66
C LEU A 31 12.68 12.50 -4.43
N PRO A 32 12.07 13.69 -4.59
CA PRO A 32 11.75 14.58 -3.46
C PRO A 32 10.78 13.98 -2.43
N ILE A 33 10.07 12.90 -2.79
CA ILE A 33 9.17 12.12 -1.92
C ILE A 33 9.87 10.92 -1.25
N GLY A 34 11.19 10.80 -1.38
CA GLY A 34 11.98 9.66 -0.94
C GLY A 34 12.52 8.82 -2.09
N VAL A 35 13.20 7.73 -1.72
CA VAL A 35 13.77 6.77 -2.68
C VAL A 35 12.70 5.79 -3.14
N LEU A 36 12.52 5.63 -4.45
CA LEU A 36 11.69 4.59 -5.06
C LEU A 36 12.52 3.62 -5.93
N VAL A 37 11.94 2.47 -6.25
CA VAL A 37 12.59 1.40 -7.02
C VAL A 37 11.75 1.04 -8.26
N PHE A 38 12.42 0.90 -9.41
CA PHE A 38 11.79 0.67 -10.72
C PHE A 38 12.51 -0.43 -11.53
N GLU A 39 11.84 -0.99 -12.54
CA GLU A 39 12.44 -1.94 -13.49
C GLU A 39 12.97 -1.24 -14.76
N GLY A 40 14.16 -1.63 -15.28
CA GLY A 40 14.59 -1.17 -16.62
C GLY A 40 15.94 -1.63 -17.21
N LYS A 41 16.03 -1.43 -18.53
CA LYS A 41 17.17 -1.30 -19.48
C LYS A 41 18.35 -0.47 -19.02
N LEU A 42 19.47 -1.04 -18.55
CA LEU A 42 20.74 -0.31 -18.53
C LEU A 42 21.15 0.06 -19.97
N ILE A 43 21.24 1.36 -20.28
CA ILE A 43 21.65 1.86 -21.61
C ILE A 43 23.10 2.35 -21.59
N SER A 44 23.44 3.23 -20.64
CA SER A 44 24.78 3.83 -20.57
C SER A 44 25.03 4.40 -19.16
N PRO A 45 26.25 4.30 -18.62
CA PRO A 45 26.61 4.99 -17.39
C PRO A 45 26.57 6.51 -17.58
N VAL A 46 26.28 7.24 -16.51
CA VAL A 46 26.35 8.70 -16.45
C VAL A 46 27.64 9.07 -15.69
N ALA A 47 28.41 10.00 -16.22
CA ALA A 47 29.64 10.45 -15.56
C ALA A 47 29.30 11.25 -14.29
N GLY A 48 29.71 10.72 -13.13
CA GLY A 48 29.49 11.31 -11.80
C GLY A 48 29.93 10.36 -10.68
N PRO A 49 30.02 10.84 -9.42
CA PRO A 49 30.55 10.04 -8.30
C PRO A 49 29.58 8.95 -7.81
N GLU A 50 28.29 9.02 -8.14
CA GLU A 50 27.24 8.16 -7.57
C GLU A 50 26.91 6.90 -8.40
N GLY A 51 27.58 6.69 -9.54
CA GLY A 51 27.35 5.49 -10.36
C GLY A 51 25.98 5.42 -11.05
N GLU A 52 25.35 6.58 -11.32
CA GLU A 52 24.10 6.66 -12.08
C GLU A 52 24.20 6.06 -13.49
N TRP A 53 23.07 5.55 -14.00
CA TRP A 53 22.90 5.10 -15.38
C TRP A 53 21.69 5.75 -16.04
N ILE A 54 21.76 5.89 -17.37
CA ILE A 54 20.57 6.05 -18.21
C ILE A 54 19.89 4.70 -18.31
N ILE A 55 18.64 4.68 -17.89
CA ILE A 55 17.75 3.52 -17.87
C ILE A 55 16.71 3.67 -18.97
N GLU A 56 16.28 2.58 -19.60
CA GLU A 56 15.20 2.50 -20.58
C GLU A 56 14.16 1.45 -20.17
N THR A 57 12.86 1.75 -20.18
CA THR A 57 11.82 0.73 -19.89
C THR A 57 11.79 -0.38 -20.96
N GLU A 58 11.09 -1.49 -20.75
CA GLU A 58 10.93 -2.51 -21.82
C GLU A 58 9.92 -2.14 -22.90
N GLN A 59 8.87 -1.46 -22.48
CA GLN A 59 7.74 -1.03 -23.30
C GLN A 59 7.70 0.51 -23.31
N PRO A 60 7.01 1.16 -24.27
CA PRO A 60 6.75 2.61 -24.28
C PRO A 60 5.74 3.04 -23.20
N THR A 61 6.00 2.64 -21.95
CA THR A 61 5.20 2.87 -20.75
C THR A 61 5.95 3.75 -19.76
N LEU A 62 5.28 4.23 -18.72
CA LEU A 62 5.96 4.76 -17.54
C LEU A 62 6.91 3.70 -16.93
N PRO A 63 7.95 4.11 -16.18
CA PRO A 63 8.76 3.20 -15.38
C PRO A 63 7.87 2.32 -14.52
N VAL A 64 8.02 1.00 -14.68
CA VAL A 64 7.27 0.03 -13.88
C VAL A 64 7.87 0.06 -12.48
N LEU A 65 7.06 0.49 -11.50
CA LEU A 65 7.46 0.49 -10.10
C LEU A 65 7.67 -0.96 -9.67
N TYR A 66 8.78 -1.23 -9.01
CA TYR A 66 9.15 -2.59 -8.60
C TYR A 66 8.36 -2.94 -7.35
N VAL A 67 7.21 -3.62 -7.52
CA VAL A 67 6.27 -3.95 -6.43
C VAL A 67 6.71 -5.21 -5.69
N GLY A 68 7.97 -5.27 -5.29
CA GLY A 68 8.53 -6.41 -4.59
C GLY A 68 9.80 -6.01 -3.87
N GLY A 69 9.71 -5.99 -2.54
CA GLY A 69 10.68 -5.36 -1.66
C GLY A 69 10.66 -3.82 -1.69
N PRO A 70 11.14 -3.12 -0.64
CA PRO A 70 11.19 -3.51 0.77
C PRO A 70 10.36 -2.56 1.65
N TYR A 71 9.34 -1.89 1.11
CA TYR A 71 8.61 -0.79 1.78
C TYR A 71 7.40 -1.23 2.64
N ASP A 72 6.98 -2.48 2.51
CA ASP A 72 6.07 -3.11 3.46
C ASP A 72 6.59 -4.50 3.82
N VAL A 73 7.23 -4.58 4.99
CA VAL A 73 7.77 -5.81 5.56
C VAL A 73 6.74 -6.55 6.39
N THR A 74 5.57 -5.96 6.64
CA THR A 74 4.53 -6.53 7.53
C THR A 74 3.88 -7.77 6.92
N SER A 75 3.43 -8.67 7.78
CA SER A 75 2.63 -9.85 7.41
C SER A 75 1.13 -9.52 7.33
N LEU A 76 0.77 -8.24 7.43
CA LEU A 76 -0.60 -7.76 7.52
C LEU A 76 -1.28 -7.71 6.15
N GLY A 77 -2.51 -8.18 6.10
CA GLY A 77 -3.35 -8.01 4.92
C GLY A 77 -4.79 -8.41 5.17
N LYS A 78 -5.61 -8.22 4.13
CA LYS A 78 -7.04 -8.52 4.14
C LYS A 78 -7.42 -9.71 3.27
N GLU A 79 -6.53 -10.15 2.40
CA GLU A 79 -6.79 -11.21 1.44
C GLU A 79 -5.56 -12.12 1.35
N PHE A 80 -5.77 -13.42 1.49
CA PHE A 80 -4.76 -14.46 1.45
C PHE A 80 -5.28 -15.67 0.66
N ILE A 81 -4.35 -16.47 0.15
CA ILE A 81 -4.65 -17.76 -0.50
C ILE A 81 -3.53 -18.73 -0.17
N THR A 82 -3.85 -20.01 0.03
CA THR A 82 -2.86 -21.08 0.17
C THR A 82 -3.40 -22.44 -0.31
N ALA A 83 -2.53 -23.43 -0.36
CA ALA A 83 -2.84 -24.84 -0.53
C ALA A 83 -2.04 -25.65 0.52
N PHE A 84 -2.37 -26.93 0.70
CA PHE A 84 -1.64 -27.79 1.63
C PHE A 84 -0.88 -28.86 0.86
N LEU A 85 0.44 -28.91 1.04
CA LEU A 85 1.32 -29.90 0.42
C LEU A 85 1.09 -31.31 1.02
N GLN A 86 1.60 -32.35 0.38
CA GLN A 86 1.36 -33.72 0.84
C GLN A 86 2.22 -34.08 2.06
N ASN A 87 1.58 -34.33 3.20
CA ASN A 87 2.25 -34.85 4.37
C ASN A 87 2.53 -36.38 4.20
N HIS A 88 3.51 -36.92 4.91
CA HIS A 88 4.23 -38.18 4.63
C HIS A 88 3.35 -39.42 4.36
N ASN A 89 2.17 -39.52 4.99
CA ASN A 89 1.27 -40.65 4.89
C ASN A 89 -0.04 -40.27 4.17
N PRO A 90 -0.21 -40.54 2.86
CA PRO A 90 -1.42 -40.13 2.11
C PRO A 90 -2.70 -40.89 2.50
N LYS A 91 -2.62 -41.94 3.33
CA LYS A 91 -3.78 -42.69 3.85
C LYS A 91 -4.34 -42.12 5.15
N GLU A 92 -3.56 -41.29 5.83
CA GLU A 92 -3.97 -40.66 7.08
C GLU A 92 -4.64 -39.32 6.80
N VAL A 93 -5.72 -39.03 7.54
CA VAL A 93 -6.46 -37.78 7.43
C VAL A 93 -5.66 -36.66 8.11
N PRO A 94 -5.25 -35.60 7.39
CA PRO A 94 -4.53 -34.49 7.98
C PRO A 94 -5.42 -33.64 8.89
N GLN A 95 -4.79 -33.04 9.90
CA GLN A 95 -5.32 -31.94 10.71
C GLN A 95 -4.75 -30.64 10.12
N LEU A 96 -5.51 -30.04 9.20
CA LEU A 96 -5.15 -28.80 8.53
C LEU A 96 -5.79 -27.62 9.25
N GLU A 97 -4.98 -26.65 9.65
CA GLU A 97 -5.45 -25.49 10.43
C GLU A 97 -4.88 -24.17 9.90
N LEU A 98 -5.65 -23.11 10.08
CA LEU A 98 -5.19 -21.73 9.96
C LEU A 98 -5.30 -21.05 11.32
N PHE A 99 -4.18 -20.52 11.82
CA PHE A 99 -4.17 -19.67 13.00
C PHE A 99 -4.30 -18.20 12.55
N LEU A 100 -5.45 -17.60 12.81
CA LEU A 100 -5.81 -16.25 12.37
C LEU A 100 -5.64 -15.28 13.55
N THR A 101 -4.79 -14.27 13.40
CA THR A 101 -4.59 -13.24 14.45
C THR A 101 -5.22 -11.91 14.04
N GLY A 102 -6.11 -11.36 14.87
CA GLY A 102 -6.77 -10.08 14.60
C GLY A 102 -5.98 -8.88 15.13
N THR A 103 -5.91 -7.78 14.35
CA THR A 103 -5.27 -6.53 14.80
C THR A 103 -6.25 -5.50 15.35
N THR A 104 -7.52 -5.59 14.96
CA THR A 104 -8.62 -4.70 15.35
C THR A 104 -9.70 -5.47 16.12
N PRO A 105 -10.45 -4.81 17.02
CA PRO A 105 -11.65 -5.40 17.62
C PRO A 105 -12.64 -5.85 16.55
N ASP A 106 -13.35 -6.94 16.82
CA ASP A 106 -14.45 -7.46 15.99
C ASP A 106 -14.12 -7.67 14.50
N THR A 107 -12.89 -8.07 14.17
CA THR A 107 -12.47 -8.36 12.79
C THR A 107 -13.28 -9.52 12.21
N THR A 108 -13.99 -9.32 11.11
CA THR A 108 -14.69 -10.42 10.41
C THR A 108 -13.72 -11.12 9.47
N VAL A 109 -13.54 -12.43 9.64
CA VAL A 109 -12.76 -13.25 8.71
C VAL A 109 -13.65 -14.32 8.10
N THR A 110 -13.61 -14.42 6.78
CA THR A 110 -14.28 -15.45 5.98
C THR A 110 -13.23 -16.33 5.31
N VAL A 111 -13.22 -17.61 5.68
CA VAL A 111 -12.39 -18.66 5.06
C VAL A 111 -13.28 -19.47 4.12
N THR A 112 -12.85 -19.67 2.89
CA THR A 112 -13.53 -20.50 1.88
C THR A 112 -12.57 -21.49 1.24
N VAL A 113 -13.11 -22.59 0.71
CA VAL A 113 -12.37 -23.53 -0.16
C VAL A 113 -12.92 -23.41 -1.58
N SER A 114 -12.05 -23.14 -2.56
CA SER A 114 -12.47 -23.03 -3.95
C SER A 114 -13.03 -24.35 -4.48
N GLN A 115 -14.06 -24.30 -5.33
CA GLN A 115 -14.74 -25.48 -5.86
C GLN A 115 -15.26 -26.44 -4.76
N SER A 116 -15.64 -25.88 -3.61
CA SER A 116 -16.37 -26.55 -2.51
C SER A 116 -17.44 -25.60 -1.94
N ASN A 117 -18.35 -26.15 -1.14
CA ASN A 117 -19.34 -25.39 -0.38
C ASN A 117 -18.82 -24.97 1.01
N PHE A 118 -17.57 -25.31 1.37
CA PHE A 118 -17.00 -24.92 2.65
C PHE A 118 -16.79 -23.41 2.72
N GLN A 119 -17.49 -22.80 3.66
CA GLN A 119 -17.33 -21.42 4.07
C GLN A 119 -17.45 -21.34 5.60
N LYS A 120 -16.48 -20.70 6.25
CA LYS A 120 -16.52 -20.40 7.68
C LYS A 120 -16.28 -18.90 7.87
N THR A 121 -17.29 -18.20 8.37
CA THR A 121 -17.17 -16.80 8.79
C THR A 121 -17.12 -16.76 10.31
N LEU A 122 -16.14 -16.04 10.85
CA LEU A 122 -15.92 -15.87 12.28
C LEU A 122 -15.53 -14.43 12.61
N LYS A 123 -15.64 -14.07 13.89
CA LYS A 123 -15.06 -12.86 14.47
C LYS A 123 -13.74 -13.21 15.15
N VAL A 124 -12.74 -12.36 14.98
CA VAL A 124 -11.43 -12.42 15.65
C VAL A 124 -11.22 -11.10 16.38
N GLY A 125 -10.95 -11.16 17.69
CA GLY A 125 -10.65 -10.00 18.51
C GLY A 125 -9.25 -9.41 18.23
N LYS A 126 -9.00 -8.23 18.79
CA LYS A 126 -7.67 -7.63 18.75
C LYS A 126 -6.69 -8.42 19.61
N ASP A 127 -5.50 -8.69 19.07
CA ASP A 127 -4.44 -9.49 19.67
C ASP A 127 -4.88 -10.93 20.02
N GLU A 128 -6.06 -11.38 19.52
CA GLU A 128 -6.58 -12.73 19.67
C GLU A 128 -6.15 -13.59 18.47
N THR A 129 -5.71 -14.83 18.75
CA THR A 129 -5.51 -15.86 17.73
C THR A 129 -6.60 -16.92 17.83
N ILE A 130 -7.25 -17.24 16.72
CA ILE A 130 -8.25 -18.32 16.61
C ILE A 130 -7.75 -19.40 15.64
N SER A 131 -7.83 -20.68 16.06
CA SER A 131 -7.63 -21.80 15.12
C SER A 131 -8.89 -22.06 14.29
N VAL A 132 -8.70 -22.15 12.97
CA VAL A 132 -9.71 -22.56 12.01
C VAL A 132 -9.29 -23.89 11.38
N PRO A 133 -9.87 -25.03 11.80
CA PRO A 133 -9.68 -26.30 11.11
C PRO A 133 -10.34 -26.27 9.74
N ILE A 134 -9.62 -26.75 8.73
CA ILE A 134 -10.10 -26.96 7.36
C ILE A 134 -10.51 -28.42 7.23
N THR A 135 -11.82 -28.69 7.34
CA THR A 135 -12.38 -30.05 7.34
C THR A 135 -12.57 -30.63 5.95
N GLU A 136 -12.33 -29.83 4.90
CA GLU A 136 -12.34 -30.29 3.51
C GLU A 136 -11.05 -31.03 3.14
N PRO A 137 -11.12 -32.06 2.28
CA PRO A 137 -9.94 -32.69 1.73
C PRO A 137 -9.30 -31.76 0.68
N VAL A 138 -8.41 -30.88 1.19
CA VAL A 138 -7.62 -29.88 0.44
C VAL A 138 -6.11 -30.17 0.45
N GLU A 139 -5.65 -31.18 1.19
CA GLU A 139 -4.29 -31.72 1.04
C GLU A 139 -4.10 -32.22 -0.40
N MET A 140 -3.07 -31.72 -1.07
CA MET A 140 -2.68 -32.19 -2.40
C MET A 140 -1.95 -33.54 -2.27
N GLN A 141 -2.23 -34.48 -3.18
CA GLN A 141 -1.60 -35.80 -3.19
C GLN A 141 -0.98 -36.09 -4.57
N GLY A 142 0.28 -36.53 -4.58
CA GLY A 142 1.05 -36.76 -5.79
C GLY A 142 1.43 -35.48 -6.55
N THR A 143 1.94 -35.66 -7.77
CA THR A 143 2.06 -34.59 -8.76
C THR A 143 0.72 -34.42 -9.48
N GLY A 144 0.15 -33.21 -9.50
CA GLY A 144 -1.15 -32.96 -10.12
C GLY A 144 -1.75 -31.60 -9.82
N ARG A 145 -2.88 -31.29 -10.48
CA ARG A 145 -3.67 -30.07 -10.25
C ARG A 145 -4.72 -30.30 -9.16
N SER A 146 -4.91 -29.32 -8.27
CA SER A 146 -6.05 -29.25 -7.34
C SER A 146 -6.95 -28.07 -7.70
N PRO A 147 -8.27 -28.26 -7.84
CA PRO A 147 -9.23 -27.16 -7.95
C PRO A 147 -9.56 -26.49 -6.60
N ARG A 148 -9.00 -27.01 -5.50
CA ARG A 148 -9.23 -26.57 -4.12
C ARG A 148 -7.99 -25.89 -3.55
N SER A 149 -8.05 -24.57 -3.45
CA SER A 149 -7.22 -23.73 -2.60
C SER A 149 -8.06 -23.17 -1.46
N VAL A 150 -7.41 -22.75 -0.38
CA VAL A 150 -8.05 -22.07 0.75
C VAL A 150 -7.88 -20.58 0.56
N VAL A 151 -8.99 -19.85 0.45
CA VAL A 151 -9.03 -18.40 0.26
C VAL A 151 -9.55 -17.76 1.55
N ILE A 152 -8.83 -16.77 2.06
CA ILE A 152 -9.17 -16.06 3.29
C ILE A 152 -9.36 -14.58 2.95
N LYS A 153 -10.49 -14.01 3.38
CA LYS A 153 -10.79 -12.59 3.25
C LYS A 153 -11.26 -12.01 4.58
N SER A 154 -10.86 -10.79 4.90
CA SER A 154 -11.26 -10.07 6.10
C SER A 154 -11.59 -8.59 5.84
N ASP A 155 -12.39 -8.00 6.72
CA ASP A 155 -12.72 -6.57 6.67
C ASP A 155 -11.56 -5.67 7.16
N SER A 156 -10.78 -6.17 8.13
CA SER A 156 -9.58 -5.53 8.67
C SER A 156 -8.33 -6.39 8.51
N GLU A 157 -7.15 -5.83 8.78
CA GLU A 157 -5.88 -6.52 8.61
C GLU A 157 -5.67 -7.62 9.66
N ILE A 158 -5.24 -8.78 9.19
CA ILE A 158 -4.91 -9.95 10.02
C ILE A 158 -3.53 -10.48 9.65
N THR A 159 -2.98 -11.36 10.48
CA THR A 159 -1.89 -12.26 10.11
C THR A 159 -2.37 -13.71 10.13
N ILE A 160 -1.75 -14.57 9.32
CA ILE A 160 -2.11 -15.99 9.23
C ILE A 160 -0.86 -16.87 9.26
N VAL A 161 -0.87 -17.87 10.13
CA VAL A 161 0.06 -19.02 10.08
C VAL A 161 -0.77 -20.25 9.73
N SER A 162 -0.33 -21.02 8.74
CA SER A 162 -0.93 -22.31 8.41
C SER A 162 -0.23 -23.44 9.15
N SER A 163 -0.94 -24.53 9.44
CA SER A 163 -0.39 -25.76 10.01
C SER A 163 -0.86 -26.98 9.22
N ASN A 164 0.08 -27.87 8.88
CA ASN A 164 -0.19 -29.12 8.15
C ASN A 164 0.27 -30.33 8.98
N TYR A 165 -0.63 -30.91 9.77
CA TYR A 165 -0.26 -31.94 10.75
C TYR A 165 -0.89 -33.32 10.44
N LYS A 166 -0.09 -34.37 10.61
CA LYS A 166 -0.45 -35.79 10.75
C LYS A 166 0.25 -36.33 11.99
N TYR A 167 -0.08 -37.54 12.43
CA TYR A 167 0.49 -38.15 13.63
C TYR A 167 2.02 -38.12 13.61
N ALA A 168 2.60 -37.43 14.60
CA ALA A 168 4.04 -37.22 14.74
C ALA A 168 4.72 -36.61 13.50
N SER A 169 3.99 -35.83 12.70
CA SER A 169 4.53 -35.18 11.52
C SER A 169 3.76 -33.92 11.10
N GLY A 170 4.34 -32.74 11.23
CA GLY A 170 3.80 -31.50 10.68
C GLY A 170 4.63 -30.26 10.98
N ASP A 171 4.51 -29.26 10.10
CA ASP A 171 5.20 -27.97 10.20
C ASP A 171 4.19 -26.81 10.14
N THR A 172 4.70 -25.58 10.15
CA THR A 172 3.91 -24.36 9.95
C THR A 172 4.53 -23.44 8.92
N ALA A 173 3.70 -22.78 8.11
CA ALA A 173 4.16 -21.73 7.20
C ALA A 173 3.47 -20.39 7.48
N LEU A 174 4.24 -19.30 7.46
CA LEU A 174 3.72 -17.93 7.49
C LEU A 174 3.07 -17.63 6.14
N LEU A 175 1.79 -17.28 6.11
CA LEU A 175 1.14 -16.88 4.86
C LEU A 175 1.37 -15.40 4.58
N TYR A 176 1.85 -15.10 3.37
CA TYR A 176 1.95 -13.72 2.89
C TYR A 176 0.64 -13.30 2.22
N PRO A 177 0.18 -12.06 2.46
CA PRO A 177 -1.05 -11.54 1.87
C PRO A 177 -0.89 -11.28 0.36
N VAL A 178 -1.99 -11.24 -0.38
CA VAL A 178 -1.96 -11.22 -1.86
C VAL A 178 -1.16 -10.04 -2.45
N GLN A 179 -1.11 -8.89 -1.78
CA GLN A 179 -0.32 -7.74 -2.21
C GLN A 179 1.20 -7.93 -2.10
N ARG A 180 1.68 -8.94 -1.37
CA ARG A 180 3.10 -9.31 -1.25
C ARG A 180 3.52 -10.48 -2.16
N LEU A 181 2.59 -11.04 -2.94
CA LEU A 181 2.88 -12.07 -3.92
C LEU A 181 3.57 -11.46 -5.15
N GLY A 182 4.42 -12.27 -5.80
CA GLY A 182 5.17 -11.87 -6.98
C GLY A 182 5.04 -12.89 -8.10
N ARG A 183 5.87 -12.72 -9.13
CA ARG A 183 5.82 -13.50 -10.38
C ARG A 183 7.01 -14.39 -10.62
N GLU A 184 8.00 -14.37 -9.72
CA GLU A 184 9.26 -15.06 -9.90
C GLU A 184 9.75 -15.62 -8.58
N TYR A 185 10.05 -16.93 -8.58
CA TYR A 185 10.46 -17.69 -7.42
C TYR A 185 11.54 -18.70 -7.81
N TYR A 186 12.36 -19.07 -6.83
CA TYR A 186 13.25 -20.22 -6.90
C TYR A 186 12.91 -21.18 -5.77
N VAL A 187 12.60 -22.41 -6.13
CA VAL A 187 12.21 -23.49 -5.20
C VAL A 187 13.41 -23.92 -4.34
N PHE A 188 13.15 -24.27 -3.08
CA PHE A 188 14.11 -24.93 -2.19
C PHE A 188 13.47 -26.14 -1.52
N THR A 189 14.05 -27.32 -1.74
CA THR A 189 13.55 -28.58 -1.15
C THR A 189 14.66 -29.23 -0.34
N PRO A 190 14.50 -29.44 0.98
CA PRO A 190 15.53 -30.07 1.81
C PRO A 190 16.01 -31.42 1.23
N PRO A 191 17.33 -31.66 1.11
CA PRO A 191 17.83 -32.83 0.40
C PRO A 191 17.76 -34.13 1.22
N PHE A 192 17.39 -34.06 2.51
CA PHE A 192 17.48 -35.16 3.46
C PHE A 192 16.11 -35.81 3.72
N GLY A 193 16.00 -37.11 3.44
CA GLY A 193 14.80 -37.91 3.68
C GLY A 193 15.01 -39.36 3.25
N PRO A 194 14.08 -40.28 3.56
CA PRO A 194 14.09 -41.63 3.01
C PRO A 194 13.80 -41.58 1.50
N GLY A 195 14.38 -42.49 0.72
CA GLY A 195 14.20 -42.55 -0.74
C GLY A 195 12.77 -42.88 -1.21
N SER A 196 11.86 -43.20 -0.28
CA SER A 196 10.42 -43.37 -0.53
C SER A 196 9.60 -42.09 -0.34
N ALA A 197 10.24 -40.98 0.04
CA ALA A 197 9.62 -39.67 0.22
C ALA A 197 10.07 -38.71 -0.89
N PHE A 198 9.33 -37.61 -1.07
CA PHE A 198 9.48 -36.72 -2.22
C PHE A 198 9.84 -35.30 -1.78
N LYS A 199 10.72 -34.67 -2.54
CA LYS A 199 10.90 -33.22 -2.61
C LYS A 199 9.69 -32.67 -3.34
N GLU A 200 9.12 -31.58 -2.86
CA GLU A 200 7.88 -31.08 -3.45
C GLU A 200 7.74 -29.57 -3.40
N PHE A 201 6.97 -29.04 -4.35
CA PHE A 201 6.53 -27.65 -4.36
C PHE A 201 5.17 -27.53 -5.03
N ALA A 202 4.45 -26.46 -4.73
CA ALA A 202 3.19 -26.15 -5.40
C ALA A 202 3.13 -24.68 -5.82
N VAL A 203 2.38 -24.42 -6.89
CA VAL A 203 2.06 -23.08 -7.39
C VAL A 203 0.54 -22.88 -7.30
N VAL A 204 0.09 -21.77 -6.71
CA VAL A 204 -1.35 -21.44 -6.55
C VAL A 204 -1.67 -20.11 -7.22
N ALA A 205 -2.64 -20.12 -8.14
CA ALA A 205 -3.17 -18.92 -8.77
C ALA A 205 -4.23 -18.24 -7.90
N TYR A 206 -4.24 -16.91 -7.87
CA TYR A 206 -5.23 -16.13 -7.11
C TYR A 206 -6.51 -15.85 -7.94
N ASP A 207 -6.83 -14.60 -8.27
CA ASP A 207 -8.10 -14.18 -8.87
C ASP A 207 -8.15 -14.27 -10.41
N LYS A 208 -7.02 -14.58 -11.05
CA LYS A 208 -6.87 -14.56 -12.51
C LYS A 208 -6.27 -15.87 -13.01
N ALA A 209 -6.78 -16.31 -14.17
CA ALA A 209 -6.11 -17.34 -14.95
C ALA A 209 -4.70 -16.85 -15.32
N THR A 210 -3.69 -17.70 -15.12
CA THR A 210 -2.29 -17.35 -15.33
C THR A 210 -1.53 -18.49 -15.99
N THR A 211 -0.73 -18.16 -17.00
CA THR A 211 0.33 -19.06 -17.47
C THR A 211 1.48 -19.06 -16.46
N VAL A 212 2.09 -20.22 -16.27
CA VAL A 212 3.26 -20.46 -15.41
C VAL A 212 4.28 -21.27 -16.20
N ASP A 213 5.50 -20.74 -16.31
CA ASP A 213 6.70 -21.42 -16.80
C ASP A 213 7.48 -21.96 -15.58
N VAL A 214 7.93 -23.22 -15.68
CA VAL A 214 8.67 -23.93 -14.64
C VAL A 214 9.92 -24.56 -15.27
N ASP A 215 11.11 -24.08 -14.93
CA ASP A 215 12.39 -24.67 -15.32
C ASP A 215 12.88 -25.61 -14.21
N VAL A 216 12.72 -26.93 -14.39
CA VAL A 216 12.94 -27.93 -13.32
C VAL A 216 14.40 -28.37 -13.18
N THR A 217 14.90 -28.44 -11.95
CA THR A 217 16.27 -28.89 -11.62
C THR A 217 16.40 -30.37 -11.27
N GLY A 218 15.27 -31.05 -11.06
CA GLY A 218 15.12 -32.51 -10.94
C GLY A 218 14.07 -33.04 -11.93
N ALA A 219 14.02 -34.35 -12.15
CA ALA A 219 13.03 -34.95 -13.04
C ALA A 219 11.64 -34.98 -12.39
N ILE A 220 10.59 -34.66 -13.16
CA ILE A 220 9.18 -34.78 -12.72
C ILE A 220 8.35 -35.51 -13.78
N ASN A 221 7.31 -36.21 -13.36
CA ASN A 221 6.24 -36.67 -14.25
C ASN A 221 4.99 -35.80 -14.00
N PHE A 222 4.44 -35.17 -15.04
CA PHE A 222 3.24 -34.34 -14.95
C PHE A 222 2.36 -34.58 -16.17
N ASP A 223 1.05 -34.76 -15.94
CA ASP A 223 0.04 -34.98 -16.99
C ASP A 223 0.38 -36.19 -17.90
N GLY A 224 0.94 -37.25 -17.30
CA GLY A 224 1.37 -38.46 -18.02
C GLY A 224 2.62 -38.31 -18.87
N LYS A 225 3.32 -37.16 -18.77
CA LYS A 225 4.56 -36.87 -19.50
C LYS A 225 5.73 -36.68 -18.55
N ASP A 226 6.85 -37.32 -18.89
CA ASP A 226 8.13 -37.12 -18.20
C ASP A 226 8.82 -35.83 -18.65
N TYR A 227 9.31 -35.07 -17.68
CA TYR A 227 10.15 -33.90 -17.84
C TYR A 227 11.49 -34.19 -17.15
N PRO A 228 12.53 -34.61 -17.89
CA PRO A 228 13.85 -34.86 -17.31
C PRO A 228 14.46 -33.56 -16.73
N LYS A 229 15.43 -33.72 -15.83
CA LYS A 229 16.21 -32.61 -15.25
C LYS A 229 16.65 -31.60 -16.31
N GLY A 230 16.40 -30.30 -16.05
CA GLY A 230 16.70 -29.20 -16.97
C GLY A 230 15.60 -28.88 -17.99
N SER A 231 14.45 -29.56 -17.92
CA SER A 231 13.31 -29.28 -18.79
C SER A 231 12.55 -28.01 -18.40
N ARG A 232 11.88 -27.40 -19.38
CA ARG A 232 10.82 -26.41 -19.15
C ARG A 232 9.44 -27.05 -19.29
N LEU A 233 8.57 -26.81 -18.32
CA LEU A 233 7.14 -27.05 -18.37
C LEU A 233 6.42 -25.69 -18.41
N THR A 234 5.54 -25.50 -19.39
CA THR A 234 4.60 -24.37 -19.43
C THR A 234 3.19 -24.92 -19.20
N LEU A 235 2.46 -24.34 -18.26
CA LEU A 235 1.08 -24.73 -17.93
C LEU A 235 0.21 -23.49 -17.69
N SER A 236 -1.10 -23.66 -17.81
CA SER A 236 -2.09 -22.66 -17.37
C SER A 236 -2.77 -23.13 -16.08
N LEU A 237 -2.99 -22.19 -15.17
CA LEU A 237 -3.83 -22.35 -14.00
C LEU A 237 -5.06 -21.46 -14.14
N GLU A 238 -6.22 -22.00 -13.80
CA GLU A 238 -7.46 -21.24 -13.62
C GLU A 238 -7.45 -20.45 -12.30
N PRO A 239 -8.31 -19.42 -12.11
CA PRO A 239 -8.44 -18.74 -10.83
C PRO A 239 -8.66 -19.72 -9.67
N PHE A 240 -7.95 -19.49 -8.57
CA PHE A 240 -7.97 -20.29 -7.34
C PHE A 240 -7.51 -21.76 -7.52
N GLN A 241 -6.89 -22.12 -8.65
CA GLN A 241 -6.34 -23.44 -8.89
C GLN A 241 -4.90 -23.57 -8.39
N ALA A 242 -4.56 -24.74 -7.86
CA ALA A 242 -3.20 -25.11 -7.47
C ALA A 242 -2.64 -26.23 -8.37
N VAL A 243 -1.32 -26.33 -8.45
CA VAL A 243 -0.59 -27.49 -9.01
C VAL A 243 0.58 -27.84 -8.10
N GLN A 244 0.74 -29.12 -7.77
CA GLN A 244 1.85 -29.66 -6.99
C GLN A 244 2.73 -30.54 -7.87
N PHE A 245 4.03 -30.51 -7.60
CA PHE A 245 5.04 -31.37 -8.21
C PHE A 245 5.83 -32.08 -7.12
N GLN A 246 6.02 -33.39 -7.29
CA GLN A 246 6.81 -34.26 -6.43
C GLN A 246 7.94 -34.92 -7.24
N SER A 247 9.11 -35.06 -6.63
CA SER A 247 10.26 -35.75 -7.21
C SER A 247 11.11 -36.47 -6.14
N PRO A 248 11.73 -37.62 -6.45
CA PRO A 248 12.83 -38.14 -5.64
C PRO A 248 14.12 -37.32 -5.78
N ASP A 249 14.29 -36.59 -6.88
CA ASP A 249 15.43 -35.71 -7.16
C ASP A 249 15.37 -34.43 -6.32
N ASP A 250 16.49 -33.72 -6.22
CA ASP A 250 16.51 -32.35 -5.68
C ASP A 250 15.85 -31.38 -6.66
N LEU A 251 14.84 -30.64 -6.17
CA LEU A 251 14.11 -29.60 -6.92
C LEU A 251 14.61 -28.19 -6.57
N THR A 252 15.63 -28.07 -5.70
CA THR A 252 16.25 -26.79 -5.36
C THR A 252 16.78 -26.09 -6.60
N GLY A 253 16.53 -24.79 -6.71
CA GLY A 253 16.87 -23.99 -7.87
C GLY A 253 15.86 -24.07 -9.03
N THR A 254 14.80 -24.89 -8.92
CA THR A 254 13.70 -24.88 -9.90
C THR A 254 13.09 -23.48 -9.97
N LYS A 255 13.09 -22.89 -11.16
CA LYS A 255 12.65 -21.50 -11.37
C LYS A 255 11.18 -21.51 -11.79
N VAL A 256 10.36 -20.75 -11.09
CA VAL A 256 8.94 -20.54 -11.40
C VAL A 256 8.75 -19.11 -11.85
N VAL A 257 8.17 -18.91 -13.04
CA VAL A 257 7.84 -17.59 -13.60
C VAL A 257 6.38 -17.56 -14.03
N SER A 258 5.59 -16.60 -13.57
CA SER A 258 4.15 -16.50 -13.86
C SER A 258 3.75 -15.19 -14.52
N GLN A 259 2.63 -15.20 -15.26
CA GLN A 259 2.07 -14.00 -15.88
C GLN A 259 1.53 -13.01 -14.84
N TYR A 260 0.77 -13.50 -13.87
CA TYR A 260 0.23 -12.75 -12.72
C TYR A 260 0.81 -13.27 -11.40
N PRO A 261 0.72 -12.49 -10.30
CA PRO A 261 1.21 -12.95 -9.00
C PRO A 261 0.60 -14.30 -8.56
N VAL A 262 1.43 -15.16 -8.00
CA VAL A 262 1.07 -16.51 -7.53
C VAL A 262 1.65 -16.77 -6.14
N VAL A 263 1.12 -17.75 -5.43
CA VAL A 263 1.82 -18.34 -4.27
C VAL A 263 2.73 -19.46 -4.78
N VAL A 264 3.93 -19.58 -4.21
CA VAL A 264 4.76 -20.78 -4.33
C VAL A 264 5.03 -21.33 -2.94
N LEU A 265 4.64 -22.58 -2.73
CA LEU A 265 4.91 -23.37 -1.51
C LEU A 265 6.01 -24.37 -1.83
N SER A 266 6.90 -24.66 -0.89
CA SER A 266 8.04 -25.57 -1.11
C SER A 266 8.30 -26.40 0.14
N GLY A 267 8.69 -27.66 -0.03
CA GLY A 267 8.78 -28.59 1.09
C GLY A 267 9.31 -29.98 0.74
N HIS A 268 9.03 -30.93 1.64
CA HIS A 268 9.36 -32.34 1.49
C HIS A 268 8.32 -33.18 2.24
N THR A 269 7.81 -34.24 1.60
CA THR A 269 6.68 -35.02 2.17
C THR A 269 7.05 -35.65 3.51
N CYS A 270 8.29 -36.13 3.63
CA CYS A 270 8.89 -36.68 4.85
C CYS A 270 10.40 -36.46 4.86
N SER A 271 10.88 -35.40 5.48
CA SER A 271 12.31 -35.07 5.63
C SER A 271 12.90 -35.73 6.88
N LYS A 272 14.16 -36.18 6.82
CA LYS A 272 14.84 -36.87 7.94
C LYS A 272 16.35 -36.75 7.84
N LYS A 273 17.01 -36.32 8.92
CA LYS A 273 18.48 -36.27 9.02
C LYS A 273 19.03 -36.88 10.30
N TYR A 274 18.67 -36.35 11.48
CA TYR A 274 19.17 -36.83 12.77
C TYR A 274 18.07 -37.26 13.76
N GLY A 275 16.81 -36.89 13.50
CA GLY A 275 15.65 -37.24 14.30
C GLY A 275 14.71 -38.22 13.58
N ASP A 276 13.41 -38.09 13.86
CA ASP A 276 12.37 -38.78 13.11
C ASP A 276 12.05 -38.08 11.78
N CYS A 277 11.16 -38.71 11.00
CA CYS A 277 10.81 -38.23 9.67
C CYS A 277 9.62 -37.29 9.81
N ASP A 278 9.77 -36.05 9.36
CA ASP A 278 8.75 -35.01 9.53
C ASP A 278 8.40 -34.34 8.19
N HIS A 279 7.16 -33.89 8.03
CA HIS A 279 6.75 -33.10 6.89
C HIS A 279 7.24 -31.68 7.12
N VAL A 280 7.81 -31.05 6.10
CA VAL A 280 8.32 -29.68 6.21
C VAL A 280 7.86 -28.88 4.99
N TYR A 281 7.37 -27.67 5.21
CA TYR A 281 6.93 -26.78 4.13
C TYR A 281 7.00 -25.30 4.53
N GLU A 282 7.19 -24.43 3.55
CA GLU A 282 7.29 -22.99 3.73
C GLU A 282 6.66 -22.26 2.54
N GLN A 283 6.08 -21.07 2.77
CA GLN A 283 5.65 -20.18 1.68
C GLN A 283 6.83 -19.32 1.24
N LEU A 284 7.19 -19.41 -0.04
CA LEU A 284 8.36 -18.71 -0.57
C LEU A 284 8.08 -17.22 -0.77
N LEU A 285 9.14 -16.43 -0.61
CA LEU A 285 9.17 -15.02 -1.00
C LEU A 285 9.50 -14.92 -2.49
N PRO A 286 8.84 -14.03 -3.25
CA PRO A 286 9.25 -13.76 -4.63
C PRO A 286 10.64 -13.12 -4.64
N VAL A 287 11.44 -13.38 -5.68
CA VAL A 287 12.82 -12.87 -5.83
C VAL A 287 12.98 -11.37 -5.48
N PRO A 288 12.08 -10.47 -5.90
CA PRO A 288 12.06 -9.08 -5.46
C PRO A 288 12.09 -8.80 -3.94
N SER A 289 11.46 -9.66 -3.14
CA SER A 289 11.33 -9.51 -1.68
C SER A 289 12.52 -10.10 -0.90
N TRP A 290 13.56 -10.57 -1.59
CA TRP A 290 14.78 -11.12 -1.00
C TRP A 290 15.71 -10.01 -0.47
N GLY A 291 16.67 -10.37 0.38
CA GLY A 291 17.64 -9.43 0.97
C GLY A 291 19.07 -9.95 0.94
N SER A 292 20.02 -9.17 1.45
CA SER A 292 21.47 -9.44 1.30
C SER A 292 22.20 -9.82 2.60
N ALA A 293 21.71 -9.39 3.77
CA ALA A 293 22.39 -9.57 5.05
C ALA A 293 21.52 -10.31 6.08
N PHE A 294 22.09 -11.34 6.70
CA PHE A 294 21.38 -12.30 7.55
C PHE A 294 22.22 -12.73 8.77
N PHE A 295 21.54 -13.00 9.87
CA PHE A 295 22.11 -13.59 11.08
C PHE A 295 21.31 -14.84 11.45
N ILE A 296 21.97 -15.99 11.58
CA ILE A 296 21.32 -17.28 11.85
C ILE A 296 21.90 -17.87 13.14
N PRO A 297 21.10 -17.91 14.23
CA PRO A 297 21.54 -18.41 15.53
C PRO A 297 21.52 -19.95 15.60
N PRO A 298 22.45 -20.57 16.34
CA PRO A 298 22.32 -21.95 16.80
C PRO A 298 21.23 -22.06 17.87
N LEU A 299 20.41 -23.11 17.81
CA LEU A 299 19.31 -23.39 18.73
C LEU A 299 19.76 -24.27 19.89
N SER A 300 19.51 -23.89 21.14
CA SER A 300 20.07 -24.55 22.33
C SER A 300 19.73 -26.04 22.48
N PHE A 301 18.63 -26.51 21.88
CA PHE A 301 18.20 -27.92 21.92
C PHE A 301 18.83 -28.80 20.84
N GLN A 302 19.47 -28.22 19.81
CA GLN A 302 20.18 -28.98 18.77
C GLN A 302 21.55 -29.44 19.29
N THR A 303 21.70 -30.74 19.54
CA THR A 303 22.93 -31.35 20.06
C THR A 303 23.95 -31.75 18.98
N LYS A 304 23.56 -31.73 17.69
CA LYS A 304 24.42 -32.01 16.55
C LYS A 304 24.65 -30.73 15.73
N ALA A 305 24.01 -30.64 14.57
CA ALA A 305 24.10 -29.51 13.66
C ALA A 305 22.77 -29.32 12.92
N ASP A 306 22.42 -28.06 12.66
CA ASP A 306 21.39 -27.66 11.70
C ASP A 306 22.05 -27.15 10.42
N PHE A 307 21.28 -27.02 9.34
CA PHE A 307 21.81 -26.64 8.04
C PHE A 307 21.13 -25.37 7.53
N VAL A 308 21.95 -24.44 7.01
CA VAL A 308 21.46 -23.24 6.33
C VAL A 308 21.67 -23.40 4.85
N PHE A 309 20.61 -23.22 4.08
CA PHE A 309 20.63 -23.25 2.63
C PHE A 309 20.40 -21.85 2.10
N VAL A 310 21.23 -21.43 1.16
CA VAL A 310 21.14 -20.13 0.50
C VAL A 310 20.86 -20.37 -0.97
N VAL A 311 19.79 -19.78 -1.50
CA VAL A 311 19.43 -19.83 -2.92
C VAL A 311 19.70 -18.46 -3.55
N ALA A 312 20.34 -18.47 -4.72
CA ALA A 312 20.69 -17.26 -5.45
C ALA A 312 19.92 -17.20 -6.78
N SER A 313 19.28 -16.07 -7.07
CA SER A 313 18.59 -15.80 -8.34
C SER A 313 19.53 -15.26 -9.41
N GLU A 314 20.78 -15.00 -9.01
CA GLU A 314 21.84 -14.28 -9.72
C GLU A 314 23.22 -14.79 -9.30
N ASP A 315 24.25 -14.49 -10.09
CA ASP A 315 25.64 -14.69 -9.69
C ASP A 315 25.99 -13.81 -8.49
N THR A 316 26.25 -14.42 -7.33
CA THR A 316 26.48 -13.71 -6.07
C THR A 316 27.72 -14.20 -5.34
N THR A 317 28.39 -13.26 -4.67
CA THR A 317 29.40 -13.48 -3.65
C THR A 317 28.70 -13.44 -2.29
N ILE A 318 28.91 -14.46 -1.46
CA ILE A 318 28.50 -14.49 -0.06
C ILE A 318 29.78 -14.45 0.78
N ASN A 319 30.01 -13.32 1.46
CA ASN A 319 30.92 -13.24 2.59
C ASN A 319 30.21 -13.87 3.79
N TYR A 320 30.89 -14.73 4.54
CA TYR A 320 30.27 -15.38 5.70
C TYR A 320 31.21 -15.39 6.91
N GLN A 321 30.61 -15.42 8.09
CA GLN A 321 31.29 -15.66 9.35
C GLN A 321 30.55 -16.77 10.11
N SER A 322 31.20 -17.91 10.29
CA SER A 322 30.70 -19.06 11.05
C SER A 322 31.51 -19.19 12.35
N GLY A 323 30.96 -18.68 13.45
CA GLY A 323 31.69 -18.51 14.70
C GLY A 323 32.94 -17.64 14.53
N LYS A 324 34.13 -18.25 14.57
CA LYS A 324 35.42 -17.55 14.36
C LYS A 324 35.94 -17.63 12.93
N GLU A 325 35.37 -18.49 12.09
CA GLU A 325 35.83 -18.69 10.72
C GLU A 325 35.14 -17.72 9.78
N THR A 326 35.93 -16.86 9.13
CA THR A 326 35.44 -15.99 8.05
C THR A 326 35.81 -16.59 6.70
N GLY A 327 34.91 -16.52 5.73
CA GLY A 327 35.20 -17.00 4.38
C GLY A 327 34.31 -16.36 3.32
N LYS A 328 34.46 -16.87 2.09
CA LYS A 328 33.77 -16.39 0.90
C LYS A 328 33.29 -17.58 0.06
N LYS A 329 32.03 -17.56 -0.36
CA LYS A 329 31.50 -18.49 -1.38
C LYS A 329 30.97 -17.70 -2.56
N ASN A 330 31.22 -18.20 -3.77
CA ASN A 330 30.53 -17.74 -4.97
C ASN A 330 29.42 -18.74 -5.29
N VAL A 331 28.22 -18.26 -5.60
CA VAL A 331 27.06 -19.07 -5.98
C VAL A 331 26.54 -18.54 -7.31
N LYS A 332 26.26 -19.42 -8.28
CA LYS A 332 25.72 -18.99 -9.58
C LYS A 332 24.21 -18.77 -9.54
N ALA A 333 23.70 -18.03 -10.51
CA ALA A 333 22.27 -17.85 -10.71
C ALA A 333 21.54 -19.20 -10.84
N GLY A 334 20.59 -19.47 -9.95
CA GLY A 334 19.83 -20.72 -9.87
C GLY A 334 20.51 -21.85 -9.10
N GLU A 335 21.73 -21.65 -8.60
CA GLU A 335 22.37 -22.59 -7.68
C GLU A 335 22.00 -22.30 -6.22
N SER A 336 22.33 -23.25 -5.35
CA SER A 336 22.27 -23.09 -3.90
C SER A 336 23.62 -23.42 -3.26
N THR A 337 23.84 -22.95 -2.03
CA THR A 337 24.95 -23.41 -1.20
C THR A 337 24.50 -23.69 0.23
N GLN A 338 25.19 -24.63 0.87
CA GLN A 338 24.90 -25.07 2.23
C GLN A 338 25.97 -24.56 3.21
N PHE A 339 25.53 -24.21 4.42
CA PHE A 339 26.37 -24.00 5.60
C PHE A 339 25.88 -24.93 6.73
N GLU A 340 26.77 -25.24 7.66
CA GLU A 340 26.46 -26.02 8.86
C GLU A 340 26.51 -25.11 10.09
N ILE A 341 25.52 -25.25 10.98
CA ILE A 341 25.43 -24.50 12.23
C ILE A 341 25.45 -25.48 13.40
N THR A 342 26.41 -25.27 14.30
CA THR A 342 26.59 -25.99 15.57
C THR A 342 26.48 -25.01 16.73
N GLN A 343 26.38 -25.49 17.97
CA GLN A 343 26.29 -24.67 19.18
C GLN A 343 27.35 -23.56 19.31
N THR A 344 28.53 -23.74 18.68
CA THR A 344 29.68 -22.82 18.75
C THR A 344 29.88 -22.00 17.48
N SER A 345 29.08 -22.22 16.42
CA SER A 345 29.27 -21.63 15.10
C SER A 345 28.02 -20.86 14.61
N PRO A 346 27.63 -19.75 15.28
CA PRO A 346 26.61 -18.85 14.77
C PRO A 346 27.03 -18.31 13.40
N LEU A 347 26.07 -18.20 12.47
CA LEU A 347 26.34 -17.83 11.09
C LEU A 347 25.87 -16.40 10.82
N SER A 348 26.75 -15.59 10.23
CA SER A 348 26.42 -14.28 9.64
C SER A 348 26.71 -14.35 8.15
N LEU A 349 25.81 -13.84 7.31
CA LEU A 349 25.93 -13.81 5.86
C LEU A 349 25.78 -12.37 5.35
N ASP A 350 26.66 -11.97 4.45
CA ASP A 350 26.63 -10.71 3.70
C ASP A 350 26.84 -11.03 2.21
N ALA A 351 25.82 -10.76 1.38
CA ALA A 351 25.79 -11.13 -0.01
C ALA A 351 25.80 -9.92 -0.96
N SER A 352 26.56 -10.01 -2.06
CA SER A 352 26.68 -8.94 -3.06
C SER A 352 25.40 -8.73 -3.91
N LYS A 353 24.46 -9.67 -3.84
CA LYS A 353 23.13 -9.66 -4.45
C LYS A 353 22.14 -10.30 -3.49
N ASN A 354 20.86 -9.96 -3.66
CA ASN A 354 19.80 -10.48 -2.81
C ASN A 354 19.66 -12.01 -2.98
N ILE A 355 19.43 -12.69 -1.88
CA ILE A 355 19.35 -14.15 -1.73
C ILE A 355 18.15 -14.49 -0.83
N GLN A 356 17.62 -15.70 -0.95
CA GLN A 356 16.74 -16.26 0.08
C GLN A 356 17.53 -17.29 0.90
N VAL A 357 17.37 -17.21 2.22
CA VAL A 357 18.06 -18.04 3.19
C VAL A 357 17.03 -18.88 3.93
N PHE A 358 17.30 -20.17 4.06
CA PHE A 358 16.45 -21.14 4.76
C PHE A 358 17.24 -21.80 5.88
N LEU A 359 16.62 -21.89 7.06
CA LEU A 359 17.09 -22.73 8.15
C LEU A 359 16.33 -24.06 8.09
N TYR A 360 17.09 -25.14 7.94
CA TYR A 360 16.60 -26.50 8.03
C TYR A 360 17.05 -27.10 9.37
N GLY A 361 16.08 -27.33 10.25
CA GLY A 361 16.27 -28.05 11.49
C GLY A 361 16.47 -29.53 11.20
N ALA A 362 17.62 -30.09 11.55
CA ALA A 362 17.98 -31.44 11.15
C ALA A 362 17.29 -32.56 11.97
N GLY A 363 16.41 -32.18 12.90
CA GLY A 363 15.95 -33.06 13.98
C GLY A 363 17.11 -33.46 14.91
N GLY A 364 16.86 -34.34 15.86
CA GLY A 364 17.90 -34.82 16.75
C GLY A 364 17.37 -35.45 18.02
N THR A 365 18.17 -35.35 19.09
CA THR A 365 17.78 -35.81 20.43
C THR A 365 17.98 -34.69 21.44
N SER A 366 16.93 -34.34 22.18
CA SER A 366 16.92 -33.35 23.25
C SER A 366 16.28 -33.97 24.49
N LYS A 367 16.89 -33.79 25.67
CA LYS A 367 16.42 -34.35 26.96
C LYS A 367 16.12 -35.88 26.94
N GLY A 368 16.73 -36.62 26.01
CA GLY A 368 16.51 -38.07 25.83
C GLY A 368 15.37 -38.46 24.88
N GLN A 369 14.62 -37.49 24.34
CA GLN A 369 13.57 -37.70 23.34
C GLN A 369 14.09 -37.33 21.93
N LEU A 370 13.62 -38.05 20.91
CA LEU A 370 13.82 -37.66 19.51
C LEU A 370 12.89 -36.49 19.16
N PHE A 371 13.32 -35.59 18.27
CA PHE A 371 12.48 -34.53 17.70
C PHE A 371 12.63 -34.48 16.17
N GLY A 372 11.56 -34.09 15.47
CA GLY A 372 11.47 -34.07 14.01
C GLY A 372 12.25 -32.93 13.35
N THR A 373 12.32 -32.95 12.03
CA THR A 373 12.89 -31.86 11.22
C THR A 373 11.91 -30.70 11.07
N PHE A 374 12.38 -29.50 10.76
CA PHE A 374 11.54 -28.35 10.39
C PHE A 374 12.19 -27.54 9.27
N LEU A 375 11.40 -26.72 8.57
CA LEU A 375 11.89 -25.77 7.58
C LEU A 375 11.33 -24.38 7.83
N THR A 376 12.18 -23.35 7.83
CA THR A 376 11.68 -21.97 7.69
C THR A 376 12.65 -21.07 6.93
N SER A 377 12.11 -20.01 6.31
CA SER A 377 12.90 -18.90 5.79
C SER A 377 13.53 -18.08 6.93
N ILE A 378 14.70 -17.50 6.68
CA ILE A 378 15.29 -16.48 7.56
C ILE A 378 15.08 -15.11 6.93
N ALA A 379 14.54 -14.17 7.71
CA ALA A 379 14.39 -12.78 7.29
C ALA A 379 15.76 -12.09 7.19
N ALA A 380 15.95 -11.30 6.14
CA ALA A 380 17.07 -10.37 6.05
C ALA A 380 16.91 -9.26 7.09
N ILE A 381 18.00 -8.62 7.50
CA ILE A 381 17.96 -7.50 8.47
C ILE A 381 17.11 -6.32 8.00
N THR A 382 16.97 -6.13 6.68
CA THR A 382 16.10 -5.13 6.04
C THR A 382 14.61 -5.46 6.12
N SER A 383 14.27 -6.68 6.56
CA SER A 383 12.91 -7.19 6.69
C SER A 383 12.52 -7.43 8.15
N PHE A 384 13.30 -6.89 9.10
CA PHE A 384 13.00 -6.96 10.53
C PHE A 384 11.90 -5.96 10.91
N GLY A 385 10.96 -6.39 11.74
CA GLY A 385 9.89 -5.56 12.30
C GLY A 385 10.17 -5.11 13.73
N SER A 386 9.28 -4.29 14.28
CA SER A 386 9.34 -3.81 15.68
C SER A 386 8.24 -4.36 16.58
N ALA A 387 7.22 -5.00 16.00
CA ALA A 387 6.34 -5.89 16.75
C ALA A 387 5.87 -7.08 15.92
N TYR A 388 5.64 -8.17 16.63
CA TYR A 388 5.35 -9.49 16.14
C TYR A 388 4.24 -10.13 16.97
N GLN A 389 3.43 -10.96 16.33
CA GLN A 389 2.51 -11.87 17.00
C GLN A 389 3.01 -13.31 16.79
N ILE A 390 3.30 -14.03 17.87
CA ILE A 390 3.65 -15.46 17.83
C ILE A 390 2.62 -16.27 18.60
N ILE A 391 2.53 -17.57 18.30
CA ILE A 391 1.43 -18.41 18.78
C ILE A 391 2.01 -19.63 19.49
N GLY A 392 1.55 -19.88 20.73
CA GLY A 392 1.83 -21.13 21.43
C GLY A 392 1.00 -22.25 20.84
N GLN A 393 1.63 -23.40 20.58
CA GLN A 393 0.96 -24.54 19.98
C GLN A 393 0.97 -25.73 20.95
N GLU A 394 -0.21 -26.15 21.40
CA GLU A 394 -0.39 -27.19 22.43
C GLU A 394 0.12 -28.58 22.06
N ARG A 395 0.35 -28.83 20.76
CA ARG A 395 0.96 -30.07 20.25
C ARG A 395 2.47 -30.16 20.53
N TYR A 396 3.13 -29.03 20.78
CA TYR A 396 4.58 -28.96 20.97
C TYR A 396 4.91 -28.74 22.45
N GLU A 397 5.69 -29.66 23.04
CA GLU A 397 6.06 -29.63 24.45
C GLU A 397 6.82 -28.33 24.83
N THR A 398 7.62 -27.81 23.89
CA THR A 398 8.39 -26.57 24.05
C THR A 398 8.15 -25.64 22.86
N ASN A 399 7.94 -24.34 23.10
CA ASN A 399 7.86 -23.32 22.06
C ASN A 399 8.82 -22.16 22.41
N PHE A 400 9.71 -21.82 21.48
CA PHE A 400 10.73 -20.79 21.65
C PHE A 400 10.52 -19.60 20.74
N ALA A 401 10.64 -18.42 21.32
CA ALA A 401 10.93 -17.19 20.61
C ALA A 401 12.46 -17.08 20.47
N VAL A 402 12.97 -17.00 19.25
CA VAL A 402 14.41 -16.81 18.97
C VAL A 402 14.63 -15.40 18.44
N PHE A 403 15.17 -14.52 19.27
CA PHE A 403 15.36 -13.10 18.94
C PHE A 403 16.70 -12.86 18.27
N ILE A 404 16.75 -11.96 17.29
CA ILE A 404 17.97 -11.44 16.66
C ILE A 404 17.92 -9.92 16.77
N VAL A 405 18.65 -9.35 17.73
CA VAL A 405 18.53 -7.93 18.13
C VAL A 405 19.91 -7.26 18.08
N LYS A 406 19.96 -5.96 17.77
CA LYS A 406 21.15 -5.14 17.99
C LYS A 406 21.57 -5.17 19.47
N THR A 407 22.87 -5.18 19.72
CA THR A 407 23.47 -5.32 21.07
C THR A 407 23.06 -4.19 22.01
N SER A 408 22.95 -2.97 21.49
CA SER A 408 22.48 -1.78 22.22
C SER A 408 21.02 -1.88 22.69
N ASP A 409 20.20 -2.64 21.96
CA ASP A 409 18.74 -2.49 21.99
C ASP A 409 18.06 -3.60 22.83
N ARG A 410 18.79 -4.67 23.15
CA ARG A 410 18.35 -5.86 23.93
C ARG A 410 17.47 -5.55 25.15
N ALA A 411 17.70 -4.43 25.83
CA ALA A 411 17.08 -4.07 27.10
C ALA A 411 15.63 -3.58 27.00
N GLN A 412 15.16 -3.14 25.81
CA GLN A 412 13.80 -2.63 25.62
C GLN A 412 12.84 -3.65 24.99
N LEU A 413 13.30 -4.89 24.75
CA LEU A 413 12.50 -5.97 24.22
C LEU A 413 11.43 -6.43 25.23
N ARG A 414 10.18 -6.55 24.76
CA ARG A 414 9.01 -6.90 25.56
C ARG A 414 8.32 -8.15 25.02
N PHE A 415 7.72 -8.88 25.95
CA PHE A 415 6.87 -10.05 25.72
C PHE A 415 5.58 -9.86 26.51
N ASP A 416 4.44 -9.89 25.84
CA ASP A 416 3.12 -9.53 26.40
C ASP A 416 3.18 -8.20 27.18
N ARG A 417 3.82 -7.20 26.55
CA ARG A 417 4.08 -5.83 27.05
C ARG A 417 5.02 -5.74 28.27
N LYS A 418 5.46 -6.86 28.83
CA LYS A 418 6.39 -6.95 29.98
C LYS A 418 7.85 -7.03 29.50
N PRO A 419 8.81 -6.39 30.18
CA PRO A 419 10.23 -6.52 29.84
C PRO A 419 10.73 -7.96 29.99
N LEU A 420 11.47 -8.47 29.00
CA LEU A 420 12.14 -9.77 29.12
C LEU A 420 13.40 -9.66 29.98
N GLN A 421 13.44 -10.39 31.10
CA GLN A 421 14.57 -10.43 32.02
C GLN A 421 15.22 -11.83 32.05
N GLY A 422 16.50 -11.90 32.39
CA GLY A 422 17.22 -13.18 32.56
C GLY A 422 17.60 -13.91 31.25
N LEU A 423 17.37 -13.30 30.08
CA LEU A 423 17.77 -13.86 28.79
C LEU A 423 19.29 -14.04 28.68
N LYS A 424 19.72 -15.22 28.22
CA LYS A 424 21.13 -15.56 28.01
C LYS A 424 21.59 -15.14 26.62
N TRP A 425 21.86 -13.84 26.47
CA TRP A 425 22.34 -13.26 25.21
C TRP A 425 23.71 -13.82 24.78
N LYS A 426 23.81 -14.18 23.50
CA LYS A 426 25.05 -14.54 22.80
C LYS A 426 25.27 -13.56 21.65
N ALA A 427 26.50 -13.16 21.36
CA ALA A 427 26.81 -12.18 20.33
C ALA A 427 27.26 -12.84 19.02
N PHE A 428 26.80 -12.32 17.87
CA PHE A 428 27.32 -12.74 16.56
C PHE A 428 28.71 -12.11 16.37
N PRO A 429 29.79 -12.92 16.29
CA PRO A 429 31.15 -12.38 16.26
C PRO A 429 31.36 -11.41 15.09
N GLY A 430 32.09 -10.31 15.33
CA GLY A 430 32.36 -9.30 14.31
C GLY A 430 31.19 -8.36 13.96
N SER A 431 30.03 -8.47 14.62
CA SER A 431 28.84 -7.68 14.32
C SER A 431 28.28 -6.93 15.53
N GLU A 432 27.35 -6.00 15.29
CA GLU A 432 26.55 -5.37 16.35
C GLU A 432 25.41 -6.24 16.89
N TYR A 433 25.09 -7.38 16.26
CA TYR A 433 23.91 -8.18 16.57
C TYR A 433 24.15 -9.26 17.63
N SER A 434 23.08 -9.70 18.28
CA SER A 434 23.06 -10.74 19.30
C SER A 434 21.75 -11.51 19.28
N TRP A 435 21.77 -12.74 19.79
CA TRP A 435 20.57 -13.56 19.91
C TRP A 435 20.34 -14.07 21.32
N ALA A 436 19.09 -14.41 21.60
CA ALA A 436 18.65 -15.11 22.80
C ALA A 436 17.42 -15.97 22.47
N GLU A 437 17.19 -16.99 23.28
CA GLU A 437 16.04 -17.89 23.20
C GLU A 437 15.16 -17.68 24.44
N TYR A 438 13.85 -17.68 24.27
CA TYR A 438 12.86 -17.59 25.35
C TYR A 438 11.77 -18.64 25.15
N ASP A 439 11.68 -19.57 26.11
CA ASP A 439 10.59 -20.55 26.18
C ASP A 439 9.33 -19.85 26.70
N TYR A 440 8.31 -19.76 25.86
CA TYR A 440 7.02 -19.17 26.20
C TYR A 440 5.94 -20.22 26.52
N GLY A 441 6.34 -21.49 26.63
CA GLY A 441 5.51 -22.59 27.07
C GLY A 441 4.59 -23.17 26.00
N ARG A 442 3.71 -24.08 26.42
CA ARG A 442 2.89 -24.91 25.53
C ARG A 442 1.44 -24.46 25.35
N LYS A 443 0.97 -23.43 26.04
CA LYS A 443 -0.47 -23.05 26.03
C LYS A 443 -0.86 -22.48 24.66
N PHE A 444 -2.05 -22.79 24.16
CA PHE A 444 -2.58 -22.10 22.99
C PHE A 444 -2.93 -20.66 23.35
N ALA A 445 -2.10 -19.73 22.88
CA ALA A 445 -2.19 -18.30 23.16
C ALA A 445 -1.44 -17.51 22.08
N SER A 446 -1.98 -16.34 21.73
CA SER A 446 -1.24 -15.31 21.00
C SER A 446 -0.33 -14.56 21.98
N HIS A 447 0.87 -14.24 21.56
CA HIS A 447 1.85 -13.50 22.33
C HIS A 447 2.41 -12.32 21.53
N LEU A 448 2.34 -11.14 22.13
CA LEU A 448 2.85 -9.90 21.55
C LEU A 448 4.33 -9.74 21.92
N VAL A 449 5.21 -9.86 20.93
CA VAL A 449 6.64 -9.54 21.10
C VAL A 449 6.92 -8.20 20.44
N GLU A 450 7.49 -7.25 21.18
CA GLU A 450 7.69 -5.90 20.66
C GLU A 450 8.92 -5.18 21.20
N HIS A 451 9.35 -4.17 20.47
CA HIS A 451 10.40 -3.23 20.83
C HIS A 451 9.94 -1.81 20.47
N SER A 452 10.32 -0.82 21.29
CA SER A 452 9.83 0.56 21.21
C SER A 452 10.47 1.41 20.10
N SER A 453 11.74 1.17 19.78
CA SER A 453 12.53 2.09 18.92
C SER A 453 13.58 1.43 18.01
N SER A 454 13.48 0.12 17.79
CA SER A 454 14.43 -0.64 16.96
C SER A 454 13.75 -1.88 16.37
N SER A 455 14.15 -2.27 15.16
CA SER A 455 13.66 -3.47 14.50
C SER A 455 14.56 -4.66 14.79
N PHE A 456 13.96 -5.83 14.99
CA PHE A 456 14.64 -7.07 15.35
C PHE A 456 14.08 -8.25 14.55
N GLY A 457 14.86 -9.31 14.40
CA GLY A 457 14.39 -10.58 13.83
C GLY A 457 13.77 -11.47 14.90
N LEU A 458 12.73 -12.20 14.55
CA LEU A 458 12.09 -13.18 15.43
C LEU A 458 11.67 -14.45 14.66
N LEU A 459 12.06 -15.61 15.19
CA LEU A 459 11.56 -16.92 14.77
C LEU A 459 10.69 -17.51 15.88
N SER A 460 9.63 -18.21 15.48
CA SER A 460 8.83 -19.08 16.35
C SER A 460 9.19 -20.53 16.03
N ILE A 461 9.77 -21.25 17.00
CA ILE A 461 10.23 -22.63 16.79
C ILE A 461 9.75 -23.50 17.95
N GLY A 462 9.10 -24.62 17.67
CA GLY A 462 8.69 -25.55 18.69
C GLY A 462 9.08 -26.98 18.38
N TYR A 463 9.22 -27.79 19.42
CA TYR A 463 9.53 -29.21 19.28
C TYR A 463 8.77 -30.06 20.32
N SER A 464 8.51 -31.29 19.91
CA SER A 464 7.88 -32.36 20.68
C SER A 464 8.60 -33.68 20.39
N PRO A 465 8.29 -34.76 21.13
CA PRO A 465 8.63 -36.11 20.70
C PRO A 465 8.26 -36.35 19.22
N SER A 466 9.26 -36.76 18.44
CA SER A 466 9.20 -37.10 17.02
C SER A 466 8.80 -35.98 16.03
N THR A 467 8.39 -34.78 16.45
CA THR A 467 7.97 -33.70 15.53
C THR A 467 8.38 -32.29 15.97
N SER A 468 8.59 -31.40 15.00
CA SER A 468 8.98 -30.00 15.23
C SER A 468 8.34 -29.07 14.21
N TYR A 469 8.17 -27.79 14.56
CA TYR A 469 7.83 -26.75 13.59
C TYR A 469 8.79 -25.57 13.67
N ALA A 470 8.89 -24.81 12.59
CA ALA A 470 9.41 -23.45 12.64
C ALA A 470 8.61 -22.53 11.73
N SER A 471 8.52 -21.25 12.07
CA SER A 471 8.04 -20.22 11.17
C SER A 471 8.68 -18.87 11.48
N LEU A 472 8.79 -18.03 10.44
CA LEU A 472 8.95 -16.59 10.63
C LEU A 472 7.77 -16.06 11.44
N ALA A 473 8.07 -15.32 12.50
CA ALA A 473 7.02 -14.68 13.28
C ALA A 473 6.30 -13.63 12.41
N PRO A 474 4.95 -13.64 12.36
CA PRO A 474 4.19 -12.60 11.69
C PRO A 474 4.53 -11.19 12.18
N ILE A 475 4.97 -10.32 11.28
CA ILE A 475 5.28 -8.91 11.56
C ILE A 475 3.97 -8.12 11.56
N ILE A 476 3.63 -7.49 12.68
CA ILE A 476 2.45 -6.61 12.80
C ILE A 476 2.81 -5.12 12.87
N ARG A 477 4.10 -4.77 12.95
CA ARG A 477 4.57 -3.39 13.03
C ARG A 477 5.99 -3.25 12.50
N ASP A 478 6.23 -2.17 11.75
CA ASP A 478 7.56 -1.72 11.32
C ASP A 478 7.73 -0.24 11.67
N LEU A 479 8.95 0.13 12.08
CA LEU A 479 9.28 1.48 12.52
C LEU A 479 9.33 2.49 11.39
N TYR A 480 9.55 2.10 10.14
CA TYR A 480 9.46 3.08 9.03
C TYR A 480 8.02 3.58 8.84
N GLN A 481 7.02 2.70 8.93
CA GLN A 481 5.62 3.12 8.93
C GLN A 481 5.22 3.83 10.22
N GLU A 482 5.76 3.41 11.37
CA GLU A 482 5.49 4.11 12.63
C GLU A 482 6.19 5.45 12.73
N GLN A 483 7.36 5.68 12.15
CA GLN A 483 7.95 7.02 12.04
C GLN A 483 7.12 7.89 11.10
N ALA A 484 6.66 7.38 9.95
CA ALA A 484 5.75 8.15 9.10
C ALA A 484 4.42 8.52 9.79
N LYS A 485 3.82 7.61 10.58
CA LYS A 485 2.58 7.86 11.34
C LYS A 485 2.82 8.72 12.59
N ASN A 486 3.88 8.45 13.34
CA ASN A 486 4.26 9.19 14.53
C ASN A 486 4.89 10.54 14.21
N GLU A 487 5.44 10.80 13.02
CA GLU A 487 5.80 12.15 12.59
C GLU A 487 4.55 12.97 12.34
N VAL A 488 3.51 12.42 11.70
CA VAL A 488 2.20 13.10 11.58
C VAL A 488 1.56 13.32 12.96
N GLN A 489 1.60 12.32 13.84
CA GLN A 489 0.97 12.39 15.16
C GLN A 489 1.79 13.22 16.19
N ALA A 490 3.12 13.21 16.10
CA ALA A 490 4.01 14.08 16.85
C ALA A 490 4.00 15.50 16.29
N PHE A 491 3.75 15.73 15.00
CA PHE A 491 3.49 17.08 14.47
C PHE A 491 2.22 17.67 15.09
N LEU A 492 1.15 16.87 15.22
CA LEU A 492 -0.08 17.27 15.93
C LEU A 492 0.15 17.48 17.44
N PHE A 493 0.91 16.59 18.11
CA PHE A 493 1.25 16.76 19.53
C PHE A 493 2.24 17.91 19.79
N TYR A 494 3.16 18.17 18.85
CA TYR A 494 4.10 19.28 18.91
C TYR A 494 3.37 20.60 18.74
N ILE A 495 2.39 20.72 17.83
CA ILE A 495 1.48 21.87 17.77
C ILE A 495 0.78 22.08 19.12
N PHE A 496 0.27 21.01 19.75
CA PHE A 496 -0.41 21.09 21.04
C PHE A 496 0.52 21.54 22.19
N PHE A 497 1.74 21.00 22.25
CA PHE A 497 2.75 21.39 23.24
C PHE A 497 3.39 22.75 22.96
N TYR A 498 3.49 23.16 21.69
CA TYR A 498 4.04 24.47 21.28
C TYR A 498 3.08 25.60 21.65
N ILE A 499 1.76 25.37 21.55
CA ILE A 499 0.73 26.27 22.11
C ILE A 499 0.92 26.42 23.64
N PHE A 500 1.10 25.32 24.37
CA PHE A 500 1.30 25.33 25.82
C PHE A 500 2.66 25.91 26.25
N TYR A 501 3.70 25.76 25.42
CA TYR A 501 5.05 26.28 25.65
C TYR A 501 5.17 27.75 25.28
N ILE A 502 4.39 28.26 24.31
CA ILE A 502 4.30 29.69 24.00
C ILE A 502 3.71 30.47 25.18
N GLU A 503 2.76 29.92 25.94
CA GLU A 503 2.28 30.56 27.17
C GLU A 503 3.38 30.65 28.26
N PHE A 504 4.33 29.71 28.31
CA PHE A 504 5.35 29.64 29.36
C PHE A 504 6.68 30.32 29.01
N SER A 505 7.13 30.24 27.76
CA SER A 505 8.44 30.73 27.31
C SER A 505 8.47 32.17 26.80
N LEU A 506 7.40 32.94 27.04
CA LEU A 506 7.35 34.40 26.87
C LEU A 506 8.31 35.19 27.79
N GLN A 507 9.34 34.58 28.39
CA GLN A 507 10.21 35.22 29.40
C GLN A 507 11.72 35.32 29.11
N THR A 508 12.38 34.43 28.34
CA THR A 508 13.84 34.55 28.07
C THR A 508 14.30 33.87 26.77
N GLY A 509 15.06 34.55 25.90
CA GLY A 509 15.58 34.00 24.62
C GLY A 509 17.10 34.13 24.38
N VAL A 510 17.53 34.08 23.09
CA VAL A 510 18.90 34.18 22.49
C VAL A 510 19.65 32.82 22.32
N THR A 511 20.35 32.46 21.22
CA THR A 511 20.10 32.43 19.73
C THR A 511 21.32 31.79 19.00
N GLU A 512 21.14 31.14 17.84
CA GLU A 512 22.21 30.82 16.84
C GLU A 512 21.72 31.14 15.40
N PRO A 513 22.60 31.27 14.37
CA PRO A 513 22.29 32.01 13.13
C PRO A 513 21.31 31.29 12.19
N ASP A 514 20.38 32.07 11.65
CA ASP A 514 19.25 31.61 10.84
C ASP A 514 19.49 31.85 9.34
N GLU A 515 19.45 30.80 8.52
CA GLU A 515 19.54 30.88 7.05
C GLU A 515 18.30 31.51 6.40
N CYS A 516 17.24 31.76 7.17
CA CYS A 516 16.10 32.60 6.78
C CYS A 516 16.27 34.09 7.14
N SER A 517 17.33 34.50 7.84
CA SER A 517 17.51 35.89 8.28
C SER A 517 17.59 36.93 7.14
N ASP A 518 18.08 36.53 5.97
CA ASP A 518 18.17 37.36 4.75
C ASP A 518 17.06 37.04 3.71
N VAL A 519 16.13 36.13 4.02
CA VAL A 519 15.11 35.62 3.07
C VAL A 519 13.76 36.30 3.29
N ILE A 520 13.46 37.30 2.46
CA ILE A 520 12.17 37.99 2.47
C ILE A 520 11.16 37.18 1.65
N CYS A 521 10.13 36.65 2.32
CA CYS A 521 9.01 35.94 1.70
C CYS A 521 7.81 36.85 1.44
N ARG A 522 6.87 36.38 0.61
CA ARG A 522 5.61 37.09 0.37
C ARG A 522 4.71 37.08 1.60
N ILE A 523 3.68 37.91 1.55
CA ILE A 523 2.55 37.81 2.49
C ILE A 523 1.98 36.39 2.41
N GLU A 524 1.76 35.78 3.56
CA GLU A 524 1.31 34.39 3.70
C GLU A 524 2.25 33.33 3.08
N GLU A 525 3.55 33.64 2.99
CA GLU A 525 4.63 32.67 2.90
C GLU A 525 5.48 32.70 4.19
N THR A 526 6.06 31.56 4.57
CA THR A 526 7.03 31.46 5.67
C THR A 526 8.33 30.89 5.13
N CYS A 527 9.47 31.52 5.46
CA CYS A 527 10.77 30.95 5.15
C CYS A 527 11.00 29.69 6.00
N LYS A 528 11.42 28.60 5.35
CA LYS A 528 11.87 27.37 6.02
C LYS A 528 13.20 26.93 5.45
N ILE A 529 14.09 26.47 6.32
CA ILE A 529 15.37 25.91 5.91
C ILE A 529 15.14 24.53 5.29
N LYS A 530 15.51 24.38 4.01
CA LYS A 530 15.50 23.11 3.27
C LYS A 530 16.86 22.94 2.59
N ASN A 531 17.55 21.83 2.91
CA ASN A 531 18.88 21.51 2.38
C ASN A 531 19.96 22.59 2.62
N GLY A 532 19.90 23.32 3.75
CA GLY A 532 20.86 24.40 4.05
C GLY A 532 20.59 25.71 3.28
N GLN A 533 19.33 25.95 2.92
CA GLN A 533 18.87 27.17 2.25
C GLN A 533 17.49 27.57 2.75
N GLY A 534 17.30 28.84 3.08
CA GLY A 534 15.97 29.39 3.35
C GLY A 534 15.12 29.45 2.08
N ILE A 535 13.98 28.77 2.09
CA ILE A 535 13.00 28.74 0.98
C ILE A 535 11.65 29.22 1.50
N CYS A 536 11.04 30.16 0.80
CA CYS A 536 9.68 30.62 1.08
C CYS A 536 8.66 29.56 0.68
N GLU A 537 7.85 29.12 1.65
CA GLU A 537 6.74 28.20 1.41
C GLU A 537 5.39 28.88 1.68
N PRO A 538 4.36 28.63 0.85
CA PRO A 538 3.01 29.10 1.13
C PRO A 538 2.47 28.50 2.43
N ASN A 539 1.95 29.36 3.31
CA ASN A 539 1.35 28.98 4.59
C ASN A 539 0.10 28.09 4.43
N TYR A 540 -0.67 28.28 3.35
CA TYR A 540 -1.90 27.53 3.11
C TYR A 540 -2.21 27.39 1.60
N VAL A 541 -3.24 26.61 1.29
CA VAL A 541 -3.78 26.45 -0.08
C VAL A 541 -5.27 26.76 -0.03
N GLY A 542 -5.67 27.88 -0.63
CA GLY A 542 -7.08 28.23 -0.79
C GLY A 542 -7.78 27.24 -1.71
N THR A 543 -9.06 26.92 -1.44
CA THR A 543 -9.88 26.04 -2.28
C THR A 543 -11.19 26.73 -2.65
N CYS A 544 -11.37 27.03 -3.93
CA CYS A 544 -12.61 27.54 -4.52
C CYS A 544 -13.28 26.42 -5.34
N TRP A 545 -14.61 26.40 -5.40
CA TRP A 545 -15.34 25.41 -6.20
C TRP A 545 -16.68 25.92 -6.71
N GLY A 546 -17.13 25.31 -7.82
CA GLY A 546 -18.47 25.45 -8.39
C GLY A 546 -19.06 24.05 -8.58
N TRP A 547 -20.22 23.79 -7.98
CA TRP A 547 -20.90 22.48 -7.93
C TRP A 547 -22.40 22.69 -8.13
N GLY A 548 -23.16 21.64 -8.45
CA GLY A 548 -24.62 21.79 -8.43
C GLY A 548 -25.16 22.60 -9.60
N ASP A 549 -26.18 23.40 -9.31
CA ASP A 549 -27.09 23.97 -10.28
C ASP A 549 -27.10 25.52 -10.48
N PRO A 550 -26.06 26.36 -10.23
CA PRO A 550 -24.76 26.15 -9.60
C PRO A 550 -24.57 26.92 -8.27
N HIS A 551 -24.04 26.20 -7.29
CA HIS A 551 -23.53 26.67 -6.01
C HIS A 551 -22.02 26.92 -6.08
N TYR A 552 -21.56 27.98 -5.44
CA TYR A 552 -20.15 28.39 -5.40
C TYR A 552 -19.65 28.55 -3.97
N SER A 553 -18.35 28.32 -3.79
CA SER A 553 -17.59 28.78 -2.63
C SER A 553 -16.34 29.51 -3.10
N THR A 554 -16.10 30.70 -2.56
CA THR A 554 -14.83 31.44 -2.72
C THR A 554 -13.68 30.73 -2.02
N PHE A 555 -12.46 31.19 -2.26
CA PHE A 555 -11.27 30.72 -1.56
C PHE A 555 -11.33 30.89 -0.05
N ASP A 556 -12.01 31.94 0.41
CA ASP A 556 -12.10 32.35 1.82
C ASP A 556 -13.40 31.85 2.49
N GLY A 557 -14.21 31.08 1.76
CA GLY A 557 -15.34 30.30 2.28
C GLY A 557 -16.72 30.94 2.15
N LYS A 558 -16.84 32.05 1.40
CA LYS A 558 -18.14 32.67 1.10
C LYS A 558 -18.93 31.80 0.12
N LYS A 559 -20.09 31.33 0.56
CA LYS A 559 -21.00 30.48 -0.24
C LYS A 559 -22.07 31.34 -0.93
N PHE A 560 -22.34 31.09 -2.20
CA PHE A 560 -23.37 31.82 -2.97
C PHE A 560 -23.93 31.01 -4.15
N ASP A 561 -25.14 31.38 -4.58
CA ASP A 561 -25.86 30.73 -5.68
C ASP A 561 -25.93 31.68 -6.88
N PHE A 562 -25.56 31.25 -8.10
CA PHE A 562 -25.56 32.14 -9.26
C PHE A 562 -25.98 31.46 -10.57
N GLN A 563 -27.18 31.82 -11.04
CA GLN A 563 -27.87 31.16 -12.16
C GLN A 563 -27.50 31.69 -13.56
N GLY A 564 -26.33 32.30 -13.71
CA GLY A 564 -25.85 32.82 -14.98
C GLY A 564 -25.48 31.71 -15.97
N THR A 565 -25.65 31.96 -17.28
CA THR A 565 -25.33 31.03 -18.38
C THR A 565 -24.26 31.56 -19.34
N CYS A 566 -23.67 32.71 -19.06
CA CYS A 566 -22.55 33.23 -19.83
C CYS A 566 -21.22 32.55 -19.46
N SER A 567 -20.14 32.97 -20.10
CA SER A 567 -18.78 32.67 -19.64
C SER A 567 -18.40 33.67 -18.55
N TYR A 568 -17.81 33.21 -17.45
CA TYR A 568 -17.41 34.04 -16.30
C TYR A 568 -15.96 33.73 -15.89
N ILE A 569 -15.25 34.73 -15.37
CA ILE A 569 -13.95 34.54 -14.73
C ILE A 569 -14.18 33.94 -13.34
N LEU A 570 -13.82 32.67 -13.17
CA LEU A 570 -13.89 31.98 -11.88
C LEU A 570 -12.79 32.52 -10.97
N THR A 571 -11.54 32.57 -11.45
CA THR A 571 -10.43 33.25 -10.78
C THR A 571 -9.33 33.60 -11.78
N GLN A 572 -8.68 34.74 -11.61
CA GLN A 572 -7.46 35.08 -12.33
C GLN A 572 -6.49 35.85 -11.45
N TYR A 573 -5.22 35.84 -11.85
CA TYR A 573 -4.19 36.68 -11.24
C TYR A 573 -4.43 38.16 -11.58
N ALA A 574 -4.46 39.02 -10.55
CA ALA A 574 -4.63 40.47 -10.64
C ALA A 574 -3.44 41.26 -10.07
N GLY A 575 -2.41 40.56 -9.58
CA GLY A 575 -1.20 41.18 -9.02
C GLY A 575 -0.20 41.70 -10.07
N ASN A 576 0.82 42.38 -9.58
CA ASN A 576 1.94 42.91 -10.36
C ASN A 576 3.32 42.30 -9.98
N ASP A 577 3.34 41.33 -9.07
CA ASP A 577 4.55 40.55 -8.73
C ASP A 577 4.99 39.73 -9.95
N THR A 578 6.22 39.97 -10.41
CA THR A 578 6.80 39.33 -11.60
C THR A 578 7.40 37.95 -11.32
N GLY A 579 7.51 37.55 -10.05
CA GLY A 579 7.92 36.21 -9.62
C GLY A 579 6.75 35.23 -9.46
N LEU A 580 5.50 35.69 -9.52
CA LEU A 580 4.32 34.85 -9.64
C LEU A 580 3.97 34.61 -11.12
N GLN A 581 3.32 33.49 -11.42
CA GLN A 581 2.92 33.15 -12.78
C GLN A 581 1.48 33.62 -13.04
N PRO A 582 1.25 34.52 -14.02
CA PRO A 582 -0.10 34.88 -14.44
C PRO A 582 -0.88 33.66 -14.94
N PHE A 583 -2.14 33.57 -14.51
CA PHE A 583 -3.12 32.59 -14.96
C PHE A 583 -4.52 33.22 -14.99
N SER A 584 -5.42 32.64 -15.78
CA SER A 584 -6.87 32.88 -15.71
C SER A 584 -7.63 31.56 -15.82
N ILE A 585 -8.65 31.37 -14.99
CA ILE A 585 -9.56 30.23 -15.01
C ILE A 585 -10.97 30.78 -15.21
N MET A 586 -11.59 30.34 -16.29
CA MET A 586 -12.92 30.77 -16.71
C MET A 586 -13.82 29.55 -16.87
N GLU A 587 -15.09 29.73 -16.61
CA GLU A 587 -16.10 28.69 -16.80
C GLU A 587 -17.24 29.19 -17.69
N LYS A 588 -17.95 28.27 -18.32
CA LYS A 588 -19.18 28.54 -19.06
C LYS A 588 -20.26 27.64 -18.53
N ASN A 589 -21.38 28.24 -18.13
CA ASN A 589 -22.56 27.53 -17.68
C ASN A 589 -23.54 27.26 -18.83
N GLU A 590 -24.44 26.29 -18.65
CA GLU A 590 -25.52 25.98 -19.60
C GLU A 590 -26.80 25.54 -18.86
N ASN A 591 -27.96 25.93 -19.40
CA ASN A 591 -29.24 25.30 -19.03
C ASN A 591 -29.34 23.90 -19.66
N ARG A 592 -29.91 22.93 -18.94
CA ARG A 592 -30.04 21.52 -19.38
C ARG A 592 -31.50 21.09 -19.50
N GLY A 593 -32.25 21.79 -20.34
CA GLY A 593 -33.69 21.59 -20.52
C GLY A 593 -34.53 22.45 -19.58
N ASN A 594 -34.18 22.53 -18.29
CA ASN A 594 -34.72 23.55 -17.38
C ASN A 594 -33.98 24.89 -17.58
N LYS A 595 -34.72 25.99 -17.78
CA LYS A 595 -34.18 27.35 -17.95
C LYS A 595 -34.00 28.13 -16.62
N VAL A 596 -34.47 27.57 -15.51
CA VAL A 596 -34.33 28.16 -14.17
C VAL A 596 -32.92 27.96 -13.61
N VAL A 597 -32.31 26.80 -13.89
CA VAL A 597 -31.05 26.33 -13.28
C VAL A 597 -29.94 26.15 -14.32
N SER A 598 -28.68 26.38 -13.95
CA SER A 598 -27.53 26.29 -14.87
C SER A 598 -26.40 25.41 -14.32
N TYR A 599 -25.59 24.82 -15.21
CA TYR A 599 -24.53 23.89 -14.82
C TYR A 599 -23.24 24.17 -15.57
N VAL A 600 -22.08 23.96 -14.94
CA VAL A 600 -20.77 24.06 -15.59
C VAL A 600 -20.71 23.12 -16.80
N ARG A 601 -20.55 23.71 -17.99
CA ARG A 601 -20.42 23.04 -19.29
C ARG A 601 -18.98 22.73 -19.65
N HIS A 602 -18.10 23.70 -19.40
CA HIS A 602 -16.67 23.57 -19.58
C HIS A 602 -15.89 24.58 -18.75
N VAL A 603 -14.66 24.21 -18.42
CA VAL A 603 -13.67 25.02 -17.72
C VAL A 603 -12.52 25.28 -18.68
N THR A 604 -12.11 26.54 -18.80
CA THR A 604 -10.96 26.99 -19.59
C THR A 604 -9.90 27.54 -18.65
N ILE A 605 -8.65 27.11 -18.82
CA ILE A 605 -7.50 27.54 -18.05
C ILE A 605 -6.49 28.14 -19.04
N GLU A 606 -6.12 29.39 -18.83
CA GLU A 606 -5.08 30.09 -19.57
C GLU A 606 -3.86 30.28 -18.66
N VAL A 607 -2.76 29.61 -18.96
CA VAL A 607 -1.52 29.63 -18.16
C VAL A 607 -0.32 29.26 -19.03
N TYR A 608 0.84 29.90 -18.78
CA TYR A 608 2.05 29.80 -19.63
C TYR A 608 1.78 30.03 -21.14
N GLY A 609 0.79 30.86 -21.49
CA GLY A 609 0.42 31.15 -22.88
C GLY A 609 -0.39 30.06 -23.59
N HIS A 610 -0.69 28.94 -22.92
CA HIS A 610 -1.59 27.90 -23.45
C HIS A 610 -3.03 28.13 -23.01
N LYS A 611 -3.98 27.79 -23.89
CA LYS A 611 -5.43 27.75 -23.61
C LYS A 611 -5.92 26.31 -23.52
N ILE A 612 -6.10 25.82 -22.31
CA ILE A 612 -6.58 24.47 -22.00
C ILE A 612 -8.09 24.52 -21.77
N THR A 613 -8.88 23.64 -22.38
CA THR A 613 -10.33 23.53 -22.11
C THR A 613 -10.74 22.10 -21.79
N MET A 614 -11.37 21.91 -20.63
CA MET A 614 -11.99 20.67 -20.18
C MET A 614 -13.52 20.79 -20.38
N LYS A 615 -14.13 19.95 -21.23
CA LYS A 615 -15.52 20.15 -21.67
C LYS A 615 -16.40 18.91 -21.54
N LYS A 616 -17.65 19.11 -21.12
CA LYS A 616 -18.65 18.05 -21.02
C LYS A 616 -18.81 17.28 -22.34
N GLY A 617 -18.89 15.96 -22.22
CA GLY A 617 -19.04 15.03 -23.34
C GLY A 617 -17.73 14.65 -24.06
N GLU A 618 -16.59 15.20 -23.66
CA GLU A 618 -15.30 14.97 -24.34
C GLU A 618 -14.33 14.06 -23.56
N SER A 619 -14.72 13.62 -22.35
CA SER A 619 -13.92 12.68 -21.53
C SER A 619 -13.51 11.43 -22.33
N PRO A 620 -12.23 10.98 -22.27
CA PRO A 620 -11.12 11.46 -21.44
C PRO A 620 -10.16 12.41 -22.21
N LYS A 621 -10.68 13.36 -23.00
CA LYS A 621 -9.91 14.28 -23.85
C LYS A 621 -10.11 15.74 -23.42
N VAL A 622 -9.04 16.53 -23.50
CA VAL A 622 -9.06 17.99 -23.31
C VAL A 622 -8.68 18.69 -24.61
N ARG A 623 -9.11 19.95 -24.80
CA ARG A 623 -8.50 20.80 -25.83
C ARG A 623 -7.28 21.52 -25.27
N VAL A 624 -6.22 21.58 -26.06
CA VAL A 624 -5.05 22.44 -25.85
C VAL A 624 -4.93 23.28 -27.11
N ASP A 625 -5.02 24.61 -26.98
CA ASP A 625 -4.93 25.57 -28.08
C ASP A 625 -5.91 25.23 -29.22
N GLY A 626 -7.11 24.80 -28.84
CA GLY A 626 -8.18 24.35 -29.75
C GLY A 626 -8.07 22.88 -30.21
N VAL A 627 -6.90 22.24 -30.10
CA VAL A 627 -6.66 20.86 -30.56
C VAL A 627 -7.05 19.85 -29.49
N LEU A 628 -7.90 18.89 -29.84
CA LEU A 628 -8.37 17.85 -28.93
C LEU A 628 -7.31 16.76 -28.71
N GLN A 629 -6.88 16.54 -27.47
CA GLN A 629 -5.85 15.57 -27.07
C GLN A 629 -6.36 14.61 -26.00
N ASN A 630 -5.92 13.34 -26.04
CA ASN A 630 -6.20 12.38 -24.97
C ASN A 630 -5.35 12.69 -23.73
N LEU A 631 -5.92 12.51 -22.53
CA LEU A 631 -5.14 12.51 -21.29
C LEU A 631 -4.25 11.25 -21.19
N PRO A 632 -3.05 11.33 -20.58
CA PRO A 632 -2.45 12.52 -19.99
C PRO A 632 -1.78 13.44 -21.01
N VAL A 633 -1.80 14.74 -20.73
CA VAL A 633 -1.13 15.80 -21.50
C VAL A 633 -0.03 16.41 -20.63
N THR A 634 1.08 16.82 -21.24
CA THR A 634 2.15 17.57 -20.55
C THR A 634 2.70 18.63 -21.49
N LEU A 635 2.72 19.87 -21.03
CA LEU A 635 3.17 21.06 -21.78
C LEU A 635 4.35 21.73 -21.05
N GLU A 636 5.01 22.67 -21.73
CA GLU A 636 6.08 23.51 -21.15
C GLU A 636 7.13 22.72 -20.35
N GLY A 637 7.70 21.68 -20.96
CA GLY A 637 8.75 20.86 -20.35
C GLY A 637 8.35 20.07 -19.11
N GLY A 638 7.07 20.09 -18.70
CA GLY A 638 6.59 19.52 -17.45
C GLY A 638 5.88 20.51 -16.52
N LYS A 639 5.90 21.82 -16.83
CA LYS A 639 5.27 22.86 -16.03
C LYS A 639 3.75 22.80 -16.00
N ILE A 640 3.11 22.28 -17.04
CA ILE A 640 1.67 21.96 -17.01
C ILE A 640 1.51 20.46 -17.21
N LYS A 641 0.84 19.79 -16.27
CA LYS A 641 0.44 18.39 -16.39
C LYS A 641 -1.08 18.32 -16.30
N ILE A 642 -1.71 17.65 -17.26
CA ILE A 642 -3.15 17.38 -17.23
C ILE A 642 -3.30 15.86 -17.21
N ILE A 643 -3.86 15.34 -16.13
CA ILE A 643 -4.01 13.90 -15.89
C ILE A 643 -5.47 13.54 -15.60
N ARG A 644 -5.79 12.26 -15.70
CA ARG A 644 -7.07 11.72 -15.22
C ARG A 644 -6.91 11.33 -13.76
N SER A 645 -7.73 11.90 -12.87
CA SER A 645 -7.81 11.52 -11.45
C SER A 645 -9.16 10.88 -11.19
N GLY A 646 -9.21 9.54 -11.13
CA GLY A 646 -10.46 8.79 -11.05
C GLY A 646 -11.42 9.08 -12.22
N LYS A 647 -12.50 9.83 -11.94
CA LYS A 647 -13.47 10.29 -12.94
C LYS A 647 -13.24 11.73 -13.44
N THR A 648 -12.36 12.52 -12.81
CA THR A 648 -12.11 13.92 -13.18
C THR A 648 -10.91 14.09 -14.11
N ALA A 649 -10.85 15.21 -14.83
CA ALA A 649 -9.58 15.79 -15.27
C ALA A 649 -8.98 16.61 -14.13
N LEU A 650 -7.65 16.61 -14.02
CA LEU A 650 -6.88 17.40 -13.07
C LEU A 650 -5.68 18.03 -13.80
N LEU A 651 -5.66 19.36 -13.89
CA LEU A 651 -4.50 20.16 -14.27
C LEU A 651 -3.69 20.49 -13.01
N ILE A 652 -2.36 20.40 -13.12
CA ILE A 652 -1.38 20.72 -12.07
C ILE A 652 -0.28 21.56 -12.72
N THR A 653 0.08 22.68 -12.09
CA THR A 653 1.25 23.48 -12.50
C THR A 653 2.48 23.22 -11.62
N ASP A 654 3.66 23.68 -12.05
CA ASP A 654 4.90 23.72 -11.27
C ASP A 654 4.87 24.72 -10.09
N PHE A 655 3.95 25.68 -10.11
CA PHE A 655 3.65 26.58 -8.98
C PHE A 655 2.43 26.13 -8.16
N ASP A 656 2.07 24.84 -8.25
CA ASP A 656 1.01 24.19 -7.46
C ASP A 656 -0.42 24.76 -7.58
N LEU A 657 -0.72 25.54 -8.63
CA LEU A 657 -2.11 25.75 -9.06
C LEU A 657 -2.68 24.41 -9.56
N ARG A 658 -3.85 24.04 -9.04
CA ARG A 658 -4.54 22.81 -9.42
C ARG A 658 -6.00 23.10 -9.78
N ALA A 659 -6.41 22.72 -10.98
CA ALA A 659 -7.78 22.88 -11.45
C ALA A 659 -8.34 21.52 -11.87
N SER A 660 -9.51 21.14 -11.37
CA SER A 660 -10.16 19.88 -11.72
C SER A 660 -11.59 20.06 -12.18
N TYR A 661 -12.03 19.18 -13.09
CA TYR A 661 -13.40 19.17 -13.61
C TYR A 661 -13.89 17.72 -13.79
N ASP A 662 -15.13 17.44 -13.38
CA ASP A 662 -15.72 16.09 -13.42
C ASP A 662 -16.35 15.70 -14.78
N TRP A 663 -16.18 16.54 -15.79
CA TRP A 663 -16.80 16.43 -17.12
C TRP A 663 -18.33 16.64 -17.17
N ASN A 664 -18.95 17.10 -16.08
CA ASN A 664 -20.40 17.26 -16.06
C ASN A 664 -20.87 18.56 -15.40
N TRP A 665 -20.34 19.00 -14.26
CA TRP A 665 -20.95 20.05 -13.43
C TRP A 665 -20.08 20.55 -12.26
N HIS A 666 -19.07 19.80 -11.84
CA HIS A 666 -18.26 20.13 -10.66
C HIS A 666 -16.84 20.57 -11.06
N VAL A 667 -16.47 21.80 -10.72
CA VAL A 667 -15.13 22.38 -10.84
C VAL A 667 -14.55 22.69 -9.46
N ILE A 668 -13.25 22.40 -9.27
CA ILE A 668 -12.49 22.77 -8.07
C ILE A 668 -11.19 23.43 -8.49
N VAL A 669 -10.86 24.57 -7.90
CA VAL A 669 -9.58 25.28 -8.03
C VAL A 669 -8.88 25.32 -6.67
N LYS A 670 -7.61 24.92 -6.63
CA LYS A 670 -6.73 25.07 -5.47
C LYS A 670 -5.54 25.93 -5.83
N LEU A 671 -5.25 26.95 -5.02
CA LEU A 671 -4.21 27.94 -5.27
C LEU A 671 -3.38 28.18 -3.98
N PRO A 672 -2.04 28.17 -4.04
CA PRO A 672 -1.21 28.47 -2.88
C PRO A 672 -1.32 29.92 -2.41
N SER A 673 -1.09 30.14 -1.11
CA SER A 673 -1.15 31.46 -0.49
C SER A 673 -0.08 32.46 -0.94
N SER A 674 0.90 32.05 -1.76
CA SER A 674 1.76 32.95 -2.53
C SER A 674 0.96 33.98 -3.39
N TYR A 675 -0.31 33.69 -3.69
CA TYR A 675 -1.25 34.57 -4.41
C TYR A 675 -2.23 35.32 -3.48
N HIS A 676 -2.00 35.33 -2.17
CA HIS A 676 -2.89 35.97 -1.17
C HIS A 676 -3.13 37.45 -1.47
N GLY A 677 -4.39 37.86 -1.58
CA GLY A 677 -4.78 39.22 -1.94
C GLY A 677 -4.51 39.60 -3.40
N LEU A 678 -4.07 38.67 -4.26
CA LEU A 678 -3.67 38.91 -5.65
C LEU A 678 -4.56 38.20 -6.68
N THR A 679 -5.73 37.70 -6.27
CA THR A 679 -6.74 37.12 -7.19
C THR A 679 -7.95 38.03 -7.37
N THR A 680 -8.69 37.79 -8.46
CA THR A 680 -9.99 38.42 -8.72
C THR A 680 -10.89 37.46 -9.50
N GLY A 681 -12.21 37.65 -9.45
CA GLY A 681 -13.21 36.77 -10.03
C GLY A 681 -14.21 36.24 -9.00
N LEU A 682 -15.03 35.28 -9.42
CA LEU A 682 -16.04 34.62 -8.58
C LEU A 682 -15.49 33.85 -7.37
N CYS A 683 -14.19 33.54 -7.35
CA CYS A 683 -13.51 32.92 -6.19
C CYS A 683 -13.01 33.92 -5.15
N GLY A 684 -13.17 35.23 -5.35
CA GLY A 684 -12.69 36.24 -4.41
C GLY A 684 -11.21 36.61 -4.54
N ASN A 685 -10.66 37.20 -3.47
CA ASN A 685 -9.30 37.77 -3.45
C ASN A 685 -8.25 36.91 -2.72
N LEU A 686 -8.64 35.79 -2.08
CA LEU A 686 -7.75 34.89 -1.33
C LEU A 686 -7.09 35.61 -0.12
N ASN A 687 -7.82 36.45 0.62
CA ASN A 687 -7.28 37.23 1.75
C ASN A 687 -7.67 36.71 3.15
N LYS A 688 -8.40 35.59 3.25
CA LYS A 688 -9.03 35.01 4.46
C LYS A 688 -10.24 35.75 5.04
N ASP A 689 -10.79 36.76 4.35
CA ASP A 689 -12.00 37.49 4.77
C ASP A 689 -13.19 37.28 3.79
N PRO A 690 -14.07 36.29 4.04
CA PRO A 690 -15.25 36.06 3.22
C PRO A 690 -16.28 37.21 3.24
N ALA A 691 -16.08 38.26 4.04
CA ALA A 691 -16.93 39.45 4.01
C ALA A 691 -16.67 40.31 2.76
N ASP A 692 -15.41 40.48 2.34
CA ASP A 692 -15.02 41.43 1.29
C ASP A 692 -14.94 40.85 -0.13
N ASP A 693 -14.94 39.52 -0.26
CA ASP A 693 -14.98 38.73 -1.52
C ASP A 693 -15.88 39.29 -2.64
N MET A 694 -17.02 39.89 -2.27
CA MET A 694 -17.98 40.47 -3.23
C MET A 694 -17.54 41.86 -3.70
N PHE A 695 -16.43 41.94 -4.44
CA PHE A 695 -15.92 43.19 -5.02
C PHE A 695 -15.93 43.20 -6.55
N ILE A 696 -16.20 44.38 -7.11
CA ILE A 696 -16.06 44.72 -8.53
C ILE A 696 -14.81 45.61 -8.74
N GLU A 697 -14.52 45.97 -10.00
CA GLU A 697 -13.32 46.77 -10.36
C GLU A 697 -13.10 47.98 -9.44
N GLY A 698 -11.89 48.11 -8.90
CA GLY A 698 -11.53 49.18 -7.95
C GLY A 698 -11.83 48.90 -6.48
N ASN A 699 -12.01 47.63 -6.09
CA ASN A 699 -12.34 47.18 -4.72
C ASN A 699 -13.66 47.76 -4.20
N VAL A 700 -14.62 48.02 -5.09
CA VAL A 700 -15.97 48.48 -4.72
C VAL A 700 -16.83 47.27 -4.34
N PRO A 701 -17.46 47.22 -3.16
CA PRO A 701 -18.37 46.14 -2.82
C PRO A 701 -19.60 46.10 -3.74
N ALA A 702 -19.94 44.92 -4.25
CA ALA A 702 -21.14 44.71 -5.06
C ALA A 702 -22.41 44.70 -4.19
N ALA A 703 -23.51 45.27 -4.67
CA ALA A 703 -24.78 45.27 -3.95
C ALA A 703 -25.56 43.95 -4.07
N SER A 704 -25.17 43.06 -5.00
CA SER A 704 -25.79 41.73 -5.16
C SER A 704 -24.85 40.72 -5.83
N ILE A 705 -25.12 39.43 -5.63
CA ILE A 705 -24.40 38.32 -6.30
C ILE A 705 -24.48 38.46 -7.83
N THR A 706 -25.65 38.82 -8.36
CA THR A 706 -25.87 39.00 -9.81
C THR A 706 -25.04 40.15 -10.37
N GLU A 707 -24.91 41.27 -9.65
CA GLU A 707 -24.06 42.39 -10.05
C GLU A 707 -22.57 42.01 -10.03
N TRP A 708 -22.13 41.35 -8.96
CA TRP A 708 -20.77 40.85 -8.80
C TRP A 708 -20.38 39.87 -9.91
N ALA A 709 -21.21 38.84 -10.15
CA ALA A 709 -20.91 37.86 -11.17
C ALA A 709 -20.94 38.45 -12.59
N LYS A 710 -21.84 39.41 -12.84
CA LYS A 710 -21.92 40.12 -14.11
C LYS A 710 -20.70 40.99 -14.40
N SER A 711 -20.00 41.55 -13.40
CA SER A 711 -18.75 42.29 -13.66
C SER A 711 -17.62 41.37 -14.17
N TYR A 712 -17.67 40.08 -13.86
CA TYR A 712 -16.72 39.07 -14.33
C TYR A 712 -17.19 38.30 -15.57
N ARG A 713 -18.25 38.76 -16.24
CA ARG A 713 -18.75 38.19 -17.49
C ARG A 713 -17.79 38.45 -18.64
N LEU A 714 -17.50 37.39 -19.39
CA LEU A 714 -16.76 37.43 -20.65
C LEU A 714 -17.71 37.53 -21.84
N ASN A 715 -17.27 38.23 -22.89
CA ASN A 715 -17.96 38.27 -24.17
C ASN A 715 -17.58 37.06 -25.03
N ASP A 716 -18.29 35.95 -24.84
CA ASP A 716 -18.14 34.71 -25.61
C ASP A 716 -18.97 34.68 -26.91
N GLN A 717 -19.59 35.82 -27.28
CA GLN A 717 -20.50 35.97 -28.42
C GLN A 717 -21.73 35.06 -28.41
N ASP A 718 -22.11 34.47 -27.28
CA ASP A 718 -23.33 33.67 -27.15
C ASP A 718 -24.56 34.59 -26.95
N PRO A 719 -25.44 34.75 -27.96
CA PRO A 719 -26.59 35.63 -27.87
C PRO A 719 -27.71 35.05 -26.99
N PHE A 720 -27.57 33.79 -26.54
CA PHE A 720 -28.55 33.10 -25.71
C PHE A 720 -28.15 33.02 -24.23
N CYS A 721 -26.99 33.55 -23.87
CA CYS A 721 -26.54 33.58 -22.48
C CYS A 721 -27.16 34.76 -21.70
N SER A 722 -27.42 34.55 -20.42
CA SER A 722 -28.04 35.53 -19.53
C SER A 722 -27.36 35.55 -18.17
N ASP A 723 -27.27 36.74 -17.55
CA ASP A 723 -26.73 36.95 -16.21
C ASP A 723 -27.74 36.66 -15.09
N ALA A 724 -29.00 36.45 -15.46
CA ALA A 724 -30.09 36.06 -14.57
C ALA A 724 -31.01 35.06 -15.28
N CYS A 725 -31.87 34.38 -14.53
CA CYS A 725 -32.88 33.51 -15.14
C CYS A 725 -33.82 34.32 -16.07
N VAL A 726 -34.44 33.65 -17.05
CA VAL A 726 -35.39 34.31 -17.96
C VAL A 726 -36.81 34.23 -17.42
N GLY A 727 -37.34 35.35 -16.93
CA GLY A 727 -38.72 35.51 -16.48
C GLY A 727 -38.81 36.00 -15.03
N GLN A 728 -39.91 35.68 -14.37
CA GLN A 728 -40.03 35.84 -12.92
C GLN A 728 -39.26 34.69 -12.27
N CYS A 729 -38.04 34.95 -11.81
CA CYS A 729 -37.21 33.90 -11.23
C CYS A 729 -37.91 33.29 -10.00
N PRO A 730 -38.00 31.96 -9.90
CA PRO A 730 -38.43 31.30 -8.68
C PRO A 730 -37.54 31.79 -7.54
N SER A 731 -38.10 32.54 -6.59
CA SER A 731 -37.44 32.81 -5.34
C SER A 731 -37.79 31.67 -4.39
N CYS A 732 -36.76 31.00 -3.89
CA CYS A 732 -36.94 30.07 -2.78
C CYS A 732 -36.98 30.88 -1.47
N ASP A 733 -38.17 31.41 -1.16
CA ASP A 733 -38.40 32.18 0.07
C ASP A 733 -38.18 31.30 1.32
N GLU A 734 -37.76 31.91 2.44
CA GLU A 734 -37.44 31.16 3.68
C GLU A 734 -38.60 30.30 4.20
N SER A 735 -39.85 30.69 3.97
CA SER A 735 -41.04 29.89 4.31
C SER A 735 -41.15 28.58 3.53
N LEU A 736 -40.62 28.54 2.29
CA LEU A 736 -40.49 27.33 1.48
C LEU A 736 -39.25 26.52 1.88
N LYS A 737 -38.09 27.17 2.08
CA LYS A 737 -36.85 26.52 2.58
C LYS A 737 -37.12 25.70 3.85
N ASN A 738 -37.86 26.27 4.80
CA ASN A 738 -38.20 25.62 6.06
C ASN A 738 -38.95 24.28 5.89
N GLN A 739 -39.66 24.03 4.77
CA GLN A 739 -40.35 22.77 4.53
C GLN A 739 -39.38 21.60 4.25
N TYR A 740 -38.17 21.90 3.77
CA TYR A 740 -37.18 20.90 3.37
C TYR A 740 -36.05 20.71 4.39
N ARG A 741 -35.98 21.55 5.44
CA ARG A 741 -35.02 21.45 6.55
C ARG A 741 -35.21 20.22 7.45
N GLY A 742 -36.35 19.52 7.38
CA GLY A 742 -36.64 18.35 8.21
C GLY A 742 -35.86 17.08 7.83
N GLU A 743 -35.70 16.17 8.79
CA GLU A 743 -34.99 14.88 8.69
C GLU A 743 -35.51 13.93 7.58
N LYS A 744 -36.76 14.10 7.16
CA LYS A 744 -37.38 13.34 6.04
C LYS A 744 -37.11 13.95 4.65
N SER A 745 -36.37 15.04 4.62
CA SER A 745 -35.96 15.78 3.41
C SER A 745 -34.45 16.05 3.50
N CYS A 746 -34.00 17.29 3.32
CA CYS A 746 -32.57 17.60 3.29
C CYS A 746 -31.90 17.51 4.67
N GLY A 747 -32.66 17.71 5.76
CA GLY A 747 -32.14 17.57 7.14
C GLY A 747 -31.58 16.19 7.46
N MET A 748 -31.88 15.18 6.65
CA MET A 748 -31.26 13.85 6.73
C MET A 748 -29.73 13.89 6.63
N ILE A 749 -29.18 14.88 5.92
CA ILE A 749 -27.72 15.06 5.72
C ILE A 749 -27.03 15.41 7.04
N THR A 750 -27.65 16.26 7.86
CA THR A 750 -27.15 16.79 9.14
C THR A 750 -27.72 16.11 10.37
N ASP A 751 -28.64 15.14 10.21
CA ASP A 751 -29.19 14.35 11.32
C ASP A 751 -28.10 13.45 11.92
N SER A 752 -27.72 13.72 13.18
CA SER A 752 -26.68 12.98 13.92
C SER A 752 -27.08 11.54 14.26
N ASN A 753 -28.35 11.19 14.14
CA ASN A 753 -28.86 9.82 14.24
C ASN A 753 -29.25 9.22 12.88
N GLY A 754 -29.15 10.02 11.81
CA GLY A 754 -29.58 9.71 10.47
C GLY A 754 -28.66 8.74 9.72
N PRO A 755 -29.04 8.34 8.50
CA PRO A 755 -28.31 7.34 7.73
C PRO A 755 -26.92 7.81 7.26
N PHE A 756 -26.63 9.10 7.38
CA PHE A 756 -25.35 9.72 7.02
C PHE A 756 -24.46 10.09 8.22
N LYS A 757 -24.85 9.78 9.47
CA LYS A 757 -24.14 10.23 10.69
C LYS A 757 -22.61 9.96 10.68
N GLU A 758 -22.18 8.83 10.12
CA GLU A 758 -20.76 8.42 10.07
C GLU A 758 -19.96 9.23 9.02
N CYS A 759 -20.65 9.86 8.07
CA CYS A 759 -20.07 10.68 7.02
C CYS A 759 -19.84 12.14 7.45
N GLN A 760 -20.63 12.64 8.42
CA GLN A 760 -20.64 14.05 8.84
C GLN A 760 -19.31 14.52 9.44
N SER A 761 -18.52 13.62 10.01
CA SER A 761 -17.18 13.91 10.54
C SER A 761 -16.08 13.99 9.48
N THR A 762 -16.37 13.60 8.23
CA THR A 762 -15.37 13.46 7.16
C THR A 762 -15.72 14.27 5.91
N ILE A 763 -17.00 14.43 5.57
CA ILE A 763 -17.50 15.25 4.46
C ILE A 763 -18.31 16.42 5.01
N ASP A 764 -18.05 17.65 4.54
CA ASP A 764 -18.77 18.86 4.94
C ASP A 764 -20.27 18.73 4.65
N SER A 765 -21.03 18.46 5.71
CA SER A 765 -22.48 18.23 5.64
C SER A 765 -23.27 19.50 5.35
N GLU A 766 -22.77 20.65 5.79
CA GLU A 766 -23.48 21.94 5.66
C GLU A 766 -23.59 22.35 4.18
N ASN A 767 -22.57 22.10 3.37
CA ASN A 767 -22.64 22.33 1.92
C ASN A 767 -23.75 21.51 1.25
N PHE A 768 -23.77 20.20 1.49
CA PHE A 768 -24.76 19.32 0.86
C PHE A 768 -26.17 19.59 1.38
N TYR A 769 -26.30 19.95 2.67
CA TYR A 769 -27.57 20.33 3.29
C TYR A 769 -28.14 21.63 2.71
N SER A 770 -27.35 22.70 2.65
CA SER A 770 -27.79 23.98 2.09
C SER A 770 -28.14 23.86 0.60
N SER A 771 -27.31 23.14 -0.16
CA SER A 771 -27.54 22.89 -1.59
C SER A 771 -28.83 22.08 -1.82
N CYS A 772 -29.03 20.99 -1.06
CA CYS A 772 -30.25 20.19 -1.15
C CYS A 772 -31.53 21.03 -0.92
N ILE A 773 -31.53 21.91 0.09
CA ILE A 773 -32.69 22.77 0.37
C ILE A 773 -33.00 23.66 -0.83
N TYR A 774 -31.96 24.22 -1.47
CA TYR A 774 -32.09 25.06 -2.65
C TYR A 774 -32.59 24.26 -3.87
N ASP A 775 -31.89 23.18 -4.25
CA ASP A 775 -32.25 22.24 -5.33
C ASP A 775 -33.75 21.85 -5.26
N VAL A 776 -34.19 21.37 -4.09
CA VAL A 776 -35.55 20.87 -3.87
C VAL A 776 -36.57 22.00 -3.96
N CYS A 777 -36.27 23.15 -3.39
CA CYS A 777 -37.19 24.28 -3.33
C CYS A 777 -37.34 25.00 -4.68
N MET A 778 -36.23 25.25 -5.40
CA MET A 778 -36.22 25.85 -6.74
C MET A 778 -36.98 25.00 -7.76
N ASN A 779 -37.04 23.67 -7.52
CA ASN A 779 -37.82 22.72 -8.31
C ASN A 779 -39.17 22.34 -7.66
N GLY A 780 -39.73 23.20 -6.80
CA GLY A 780 -41.10 23.11 -6.30
C GLY A 780 -41.39 21.90 -5.40
N GLY A 781 -40.39 21.38 -4.69
CA GLY A 781 -40.50 20.19 -3.85
C GLY A 781 -40.45 18.86 -4.62
N ALA A 782 -40.09 18.87 -5.91
CA ALA A 782 -40.10 17.68 -6.74
C ALA A 782 -39.08 16.63 -6.24
N LYS A 783 -39.61 15.48 -5.82
CA LYS A 783 -38.86 14.42 -5.11
C LYS A 783 -37.62 13.91 -5.82
N VAL A 784 -37.59 13.97 -7.16
CA VAL A 784 -36.42 13.55 -7.96
C VAL A 784 -35.16 14.35 -7.61
N PHE A 785 -35.27 15.65 -7.30
CA PHE A 785 -34.14 16.49 -6.92
C PHE A 785 -33.66 16.19 -5.50
N LEU A 786 -34.57 15.92 -4.56
CA LEU A 786 -34.24 15.43 -3.22
C LEU A 786 -33.42 14.13 -3.30
N CYS A 787 -33.88 13.17 -4.11
CA CYS A 787 -33.16 11.91 -4.31
C CYS A 787 -31.79 12.09 -4.97
N GLN A 788 -31.64 13.06 -5.87
CA GLN A 788 -30.36 13.37 -6.51
C GLN A 788 -29.36 14.01 -5.52
N ALA A 789 -29.80 15.01 -4.74
CA ALA A 789 -28.96 15.67 -3.74
C ALA A 789 -28.51 14.71 -2.63
N LEU A 790 -29.43 13.90 -2.08
CA LEU A 790 -29.08 12.87 -1.09
C LEU A 790 -28.16 11.79 -1.67
N ASN A 791 -28.35 11.37 -2.92
CA ASN A 791 -27.44 10.42 -3.56
C ASN A 791 -26.06 11.02 -3.86
N ALA A 792 -25.95 12.32 -4.11
CA ALA A 792 -24.67 12.99 -4.27
C ALA A 792 -23.85 12.92 -2.98
N TYR A 793 -24.46 13.28 -1.84
CA TYR A 793 -23.81 13.15 -0.54
C TYR A 793 -23.45 11.69 -0.23
N ALA A 794 -24.38 10.74 -0.44
CA ALA A 794 -24.12 9.31 -0.31
C ALA A 794 -22.96 8.81 -1.17
N THR A 795 -22.72 9.43 -2.33
CA THR A 795 -21.65 9.05 -3.25
C THR A 795 -20.30 9.54 -2.75
N GLU A 796 -20.20 10.73 -2.16
CA GLU A 796 -18.96 11.21 -1.54
C GLU A 796 -18.59 10.39 -0.30
N CYS A 797 -19.56 10.10 0.59
CA CYS A 797 -19.35 9.22 1.74
C CYS A 797 -18.74 7.85 1.34
N ARG A 798 -19.28 7.23 0.27
CA ARG A 798 -18.79 5.96 -0.24
C ARG A 798 -17.39 6.03 -0.86
N LYS A 799 -16.90 7.20 -1.32
CA LYS A 799 -15.52 7.34 -1.83
C LYS A 799 -14.50 7.25 -0.71
N GLU A 800 -14.82 7.79 0.46
CA GLU A 800 -14.02 7.66 1.68
C GLU A 800 -14.22 6.30 2.38
N ASN A 801 -14.88 5.33 1.71
CA ASN A 801 -15.25 4.02 2.22
C ASN A 801 -16.15 4.04 3.47
N ILE A 802 -16.84 5.16 3.72
CA ILE A 802 -17.78 5.30 4.83
C ILE A 802 -19.08 4.59 4.47
N ASN A 803 -19.56 3.75 5.39
CA ASN A 803 -20.81 3.03 5.21
C ASN A 803 -22.00 3.99 5.39
N VAL A 804 -22.87 4.05 4.40
CA VAL A 804 -24.10 4.86 4.47
C VAL A 804 -25.27 3.91 4.66
N ALA A 805 -26.00 4.06 5.76
CA ALA A 805 -27.19 3.25 6.01
C ALA A 805 -28.28 3.53 4.95
N ASN A 806 -29.34 2.72 4.92
CA ASN A 806 -30.37 2.81 3.89
C ASN A 806 -31.20 4.11 3.98
N TRP A 807 -30.68 5.17 3.35
CA TRP A 807 -31.30 6.48 3.24
C TRP A 807 -32.41 6.52 2.20
N THR A 808 -32.37 5.65 1.17
CA THR A 808 -33.35 5.71 0.07
C THR A 808 -34.74 5.40 0.59
N THR A 809 -34.89 4.31 1.36
CA THR A 809 -36.17 3.98 2.02
C THR A 809 -36.64 5.07 2.99
N ALA A 810 -35.73 5.74 3.71
CA ALA A 810 -36.08 6.82 4.64
C ALA A 810 -36.59 8.09 3.94
N ALA A 811 -35.99 8.46 2.80
CA ALA A 811 -36.46 9.55 1.94
C ALA A 811 -37.63 9.13 1.02
N GLY A 812 -37.87 7.82 0.88
CA GLY A 812 -38.74 7.21 -0.11
C GLY A 812 -38.26 7.41 -1.56
N CYS A 813 -36.94 7.37 -1.73
CA CYS A 813 -36.22 7.21 -2.99
C CYS A 813 -35.91 5.72 -3.25
#